data_AF-A0A844ZPS1-F1
#
_entry.id   AF-A0A844ZPS1-F1
#
_cell.length_a   1.000
_cell.length_b   1.000
_cell.length_c   1.000
_cell.angle_alpha   90.00
_cell.angle_beta   90.00
_cell.angle_gamma   90.00
#
_symmetry.space_group_name_H-M   'P 1'
#
loop_
_entity.id
_entity.type
_entity.pdbx_description
1 polymer ?
#
loop_
_entity_poly.entity_id
_entity_poly.type
_entity_poly.pdbx_seq_one_letter_code
_entity_poly.pdbx_strand_id
1 'polypeptide(L)'
;MIAELGLTALWLAAALSVLQLVAGALALRDEGGELAKLVRPAAILQGLLAGFAFLMLLYLFAVTDLSVKLVETNSHSAKPMVFKLAGAWGNHEGSMLLWITVMALAGGLIALAERRLPEKTMLATLAAQAFVGLGFYAFLLLSSNPFERLPMPALEGRGLNPLLQDIGLAFHPPTLYFGYVGLSVAFSFAVGALVTRQVNPVFARAMRPWVLGAWIFLTLGITAGSYWAYYELGWGGWWFWDPVENASLMPWLAATALLHSVGVLAARDALRTWTIMLGVVAFSMSMLGTFLVRSGILTSVHAFAVDPERGTFILFLLVLYIGGALLLFGLRAATVAEGERFRVTSREGALVINNVMLSAILGIVLLGTLYPLLTEAFDVRVSVGPPYFNPVGAIFTIPMLLVMCVGPLLRWRGDSLGRIKNSLAIVAAIMLAVLALVVVLGSYGILPVLGLSIAIGLAIASFLPLRGRNLLRVPIATWGMVVAHFGLAVALFGMASETAFSEEKLAAVPVGESAQVGPWTVTLENVEPVAGPNWTAIQGRFAARYDGGDAVILTPQARNFWAPPQETTESTLATRWNGQLYAVIGNQAPDGRWQLRLWWKPFVTFIWYGGILVALGGLLALIGRLKSDLKRRYVKSRLADRAAEVAA
;
A
#
# COMPACT_ATOMS: atom_id res chain seq x y z
N MET A 1 32.78 -6.81 -13.24
CA MET A 1 33.04 -5.49 -12.62
C MET A 1 31.77 -4.76 -12.18
N ILE A 2 30.65 -4.84 -12.91
CA ILE A 2 29.41 -4.15 -12.53
C ILE A 2 28.86 -4.65 -11.17
N ALA A 3 28.86 -5.97 -10.95
CA ALA A 3 28.44 -6.56 -9.69
C ALA A 3 29.32 -6.10 -8.51
N GLU A 4 30.63 -6.04 -8.72
CA GLU A 4 31.61 -5.58 -7.74
C GLU A 4 31.41 -4.10 -7.40
N LEU A 5 31.15 -3.24 -8.40
CA LEU A 5 30.83 -1.83 -8.18
C LEU A 5 29.55 -1.64 -7.36
N GLY A 6 28.50 -2.41 -7.67
CA GLY A 6 27.25 -2.41 -6.90
C GLY A 6 27.47 -2.84 -5.45
N LEU A 7 28.24 -3.91 -5.24
CA LEU A 7 28.57 -4.40 -3.90
C LEU A 7 29.44 -3.42 -3.11
N THR A 8 30.46 -2.81 -3.73
CA THR A 8 31.29 -1.79 -3.10
C THR A 8 30.47 -0.58 -2.69
N ALA A 9 29.55 -0.11 -3.55
CA ALA A 9 28.65 0.99 -3.20
C ALA A 9 27.77 0.64 -1.99
N LEU A 10 27.30 -0.61 -1.89
CA LEU A 10 26.50 -1.08 -0.76
C LEU A 10 27.31 -1.10 0.55
N TRP A 11 28.55 -1.57 0.53
CA TRP A 11 29.46 -1.53 1.69
C TRP A 11 29.77 -0.09 2.13
N LEU A 12 30.01 0.83 1.18
CA LEU A 12 30.22 2.23 1.47
C LEU A 12 28.97 2.89 2.08
N ALA A 13 27.78 2.58 1.56
CA ALA A 13 26.52 3.04 2.11
C ALA A 13 26.32 2.53 3.55
N ALA A 14 26.64 1.26 3.83
CA ALA A 14 26.59 0.69 5.17
C ALA A 14 27.55 1.39 6.14
N ALA A 15 28.79 1.65 5.72
CA ALA A 15 29.79 2.38 6.52
C ALA A 15 29.33 3.82 6.83
N LEU A 16 28.74 4.50 5.85
CA LEU A 16 28.15 5.82 6.05
C LEU A 16 26.94 5.78 6.99
N SER A 17 26.18 4.67 7.02
CA SER A 17 25.06 4.47 7.94
C SER A 17 25.56 4.37 9.38
N VAL A 18 26.68 3.68 9.60
CA VAL A 18 27.36 3.66 10.91
C VAL A 18 27.83 5.08 11.28
N LEU A 19 28.50 5.78 10.36
CA LEU A 19 28.96 7.15 10.60
C LEU A 19 27.78 8.09 10.96
N GLN A 20 26.70 8.04 10.19
CA GLN A 20 25.50 8.86 10.42
C GLN A 20 24.87 8.56 11.79
N LEU A 21 24.76 7.29 12.16
CA LEU A 21 24.20 6.86 13.44
C LEU A 21 25.06 7.35 14.60
N VAL A 22 26.36 7.09 14.56
CA VAL A 22 27.30 7.45 15.63
C VAL A 22 27.40 8.98 15.76
N ALA A 23 27.61 9.68 14.65
CA ALA A 23 27.69 11.14 14.64
C ALA A 23 26.39 11.78 15.13
N GLY A 24 25.23 11.27 14.69
CA GLY A 24 23.92 11.76 15.13
C GLY A 24 23.68 11.52 16.62
N ALA A 25 24.06 10.35 17.15
CA ALA A 25 23.93 10.05 18.57
C ALA A 25 24.85 10.92 19.45
N LEU A 26 26.10 11.16 19.01
CA LEU A 26 27.04 12.03 19.72
C LEU A 26 26.61 13.50 19.68
N ALA A 27 26.06 13.96 18.56
CA ALA A 27 25.55 15.32 18.40
C ALA A 27 24.38 15.66 19.33
N LEU A 28 23.71 14.66 19.93
CA LEU A 28 22.69 14.91 20.95
C LEU A 28 23.29 15.45 22.26
N ARG A 29 24.58 15.17 22.51
CA ARG A 29 25.33 15.69 23.66
C ARG A 29 26.02 17.01 23.34
N ASP A 30 26.52 17.17 22.12
CA ASP A 30 27.20 18.37 21.63
C ASP A 30 26.68 18.79 20.24
N GLU A 31 25.69 19.69 20.21
CA GLU A 31 25.00 20.12 18.97
C GLU A 31 25.90 20.86 17.97
N GLY A 32 27.01 21.43 18.42
CA GLY A 32 27.90 22.26 17.61
C GLY A 32 29.17 21.55 17.14
N GLY A 33 29.41 20.32 17.61
CA GLY A 33 30.61 19.57 17.29
C GLY A 33 30.76 19.26 15.80
N GLU A 34 31.99 19.14 15.33
CA GLU A 34 32.31 18.86 13.91
C GLU A 34 31.61 17.60 13.38
N LEU A 35 31.37 16.61 14.24
CA LEU A 35 30.66 15.37 13.89
C LEU A 35 29.19 15.61 13.50
N ALA A 36 28.51 16.58 14.12
CA ALA A 36 27.10 16.89 13.79
C ALA A 36 26.94 17.32 12.32
N LYS A 37 27.95 18.00 11.76
CA LYS A 37 27.97 18.47 10.37
C LYS A 37 28.02 17.31 9.36
N LEU A 38 28.46 16.12 9.78
CA LEU A 38 28.59 14.93 8.91
C LEU A 38 27.27 14.18 8.71
N VAL A 39 26.29 14.36 9.60
CA VAL A 39 25.04 13.57 9.61
C VAL A 39 24.23 13.75 8.32
N ARG A 40 24.02 14.99 7.88
CA ARG A 40 23.23 15.28 6.67
C ARG A 40 23.93 14.83 5.38
N PRO A 41 25.23 15.15 5.14
CA PRO A 41 25.96 14.63 3.98
C PRO A 41 25.99 13.10 3.91
N ALA A 42 26.20 12.42 5.05
CA ALA A 42 26.20 10.96 5.10
C ALA A 42 24.86 10.36 4.65
N ALA A 43 23.73 10.93 5.08
CA ALA A 43 22.40 10.51 4.66
C ALA A 43 22.16 10.69 3.16
N ILE A 44 22.61 11.82 2.60
CA ILE A 44 22.48 12.11 1.16
C ILE A 44 23.32 11.12 0.36
N LEU A 45 24.58 10.91 0.75
CA LEU A 45 25.50 10.04 0.03
C LEU A 45 25.08 8.57 0.11
N GLN A 46 24.52 8.11 1.23
CA GLN A 46 23.87 6.79 1.32
C GLN A 46 22.77 6.62 0.27
N GLY A 47 21.88 7.61 0.12
CA GLY A 47 20.82 7.56 -0.88
C GLY A 47 21.36 7.42 -2.30
N LEU A 48 22.41 8.18 -2.63
CA LEU A 48 23.07 8.10 -3.94
C LEU A 48 23.76 6.74 -4.17
N LEU A 49 24.47 6.22 -3.17
CA LEU A 49 25.17 4.94 -3.27
C LEU A 49 24.22 3.75 -3.35
N ALA A 50 23.15 3.73 -2.55
CA ALA A 50 22.13 2.69 -2.63
C ALA A 50 21.40 2.74 -3.97
N GLY A 51 21.04 3.94 -4.45
CA GLY A 51 20.48 4.13 -5.79
C GLY A 51 21.41 3.64 -6.90
N PHE A 52 22.70 3.96 -6.81
CA PHE A 52 23.71 3.47 -7.75
C PHE A 52 23.81 1.94 -7.72
N ALA A 53 23.86 1.31 -6.54
CA ALA A 53 23.86 -0.14 -6.41
C ALA A 53 22.63 -0.77 -7.07
N PHE A 54 21.44 -0.22 -6.82
CA PHE A 54 20.21 -0.72 -7.46
C PHE A 54 20.23 -0.56 -8.98
N LEU A 55 20.75 0.55 -9.52
CA LEU A 55 20.93 0.73 -10.97
C LEU A 55 21.91 -0.30 -11.55
N MET A 56 22.99 -0.65 -10.84
CA MET A 56 23.89 -1.72 -11.27
C MET A 56 23.17 -3.06 -11.31
N LEU A 57 22.31 -3.37 -10.32
CA LEU A 57 21.50 -4.58 -10.33
C LEU A 57 20.54 -4.61 -11.53
N LEU A 58 19.85 -3.51 -11.80
CA LEU A 58 18.96 -3.40 -12.96
C LEU A 58 19.70 -3.63 -14.28
N TYR A 59 20.90 -3.08 -14.41
CA TYR A 59 21.74 -3.29 -15.59
C TYR A 59 22.11 -4.77 -15.75
N LEU A 60 22.53 -5.45 -14.68
CA LEU A 60 22.85 -6.89 -14.70
C LEU A 60 21.66 -7.74 -15.15
N PHE A 61 20.45 -7.40 -14.70
CA PHE A 61 19.22 -8.07 -15.16
C PHE A 61 18.90 -7.76 -16.63
N ALA A 62 19.07 -6.52 -17.07
CA ALA A 62 18.78 -6.08 -18.44
C ALA A 62 19.63 -6.84 -19.48
N VAL A 63 20.92 -7.03 -19.17
CA VAL A 63 21.85 -7.77 -20.04
C VAL A 63 21.86 -9.28 -19.77
N THR A 64 21.08 -9.75 -18.79
CA THR A 64 21.08 -11.15 -18.34
C THR A 64 22.52 -11.64 -18.02
N ASP A 65 23.23 -10.93 -17.14
CA ASP A 65 24.58 -11.35 -16.71
C ASP A 65 24.52 -12.59 -15.80
N LEU A 66 24.64 -13.77 -16.42
CA LEU A 66 24.58 -15.09 -15.76
C LEU A 66 25.79 -15.43 -14.89
N SER A 67 26.73 -14.51 -14.73
CA SER A 67 27.80 -14.65 -13.75
C SER A 67 27.38 -14.20 -12.34
N VAL A 68 26.21 -13.58 -12.20
CA VAL A 68 25.59 -13.21 -10.92
C VAL A 68 24.47 -14.18 -10.59
N LYS A 69 24.54 -14.82 -9.42
CA LYS A 69 23.62 -15.88 -8.97
C LYS A 69 22.16 -15.43 -9.01
N LEU A 70 21.88 -14.21 -8.54
CA LEU A 70 20.51 -13.69 -8.53
C LEU A 70 19.90 -13.56 -9.93
N VAL A 71 20.71 -13.14 -10.91
CA VAL A 71 20.30 -12.99 -12.31
C VAL A 71 20.09 -14.36 -12.95
N GLU A 72 20.99 -15.31 -12.71
CA GLU A 72 20.83 -16.70 -13.16
C GLU A 72 19.51 -17.28 -12.65
N THR A 73 19.18 -17.08 -11.39
CA THR A 73 18.01 -17.73 -10.79
C THR A 73 16.69 -17.06 -11.18
N ASN A 74 16.70 -15.81 -11.68
CA ASN A 74 15.46 -15.02 -11.90
C ASN A 74 15.35 -14.39 -13.30
N SER A 75 16.31 -14.59 -14.20
CA SER A 75 16.32 -14.06 -15.57
C SER A 75 16.54 -15.18 -16.58
N HIS A 76 16.26 -14.90 -17.86
CA HIS A 76 16.48 -15.81 -18.98
C HIS A 76 16.63 -14.98 -20.26
N SER A 77 17.52 -15.38 -21.18
CA SER A 77 17.80 -14.68 -22.44
C SER A 77 16.55 -14.38 -23.29
N ALA A 78 15.67 -15.37 -23.47
CA ALA A 78 14.42 -15.32 -24.26
C ALA A 78 13.29 -14.48 -23.62
N LYS A 79 13.47 -14.03 -22.38
CA LYS A 79 12.43 -13.28 -21.66
C LYS A 79 12.31 -11.85 -22.20
N PRO A 80 11.09 -11.29 -22.35
CA PRO A 80 10.91 -9.87 -22.63
C PRO A 80 11.62 -8.95 -21.62
N MET A 81 12.14 -7.81 -22.10
CA MET A 81 12.97 -6.89 -21.29
C MET A 81 12.27 -6.39 -20.02
N VAL A 82 10.97 -6.11 -20.09
CA VAL A 82 10.19 -5.65 -18.93
C VAL A 82 10.24 -6.67 -17.78
N PHE A 83 10.16 -7.96 -18.08
CA PHE A 83 10.20 -9.03 -17.08
C PHE A 83 11.62 -9.43 -16.69
N LYS A 84 12.64 -9.09 -17.51
CA LYS A 84 14.04 -9.10 -17.07
C LYS A 84 14.24 -8.07 -15.97
N LEU A 85 13.83 -6.82 -16.20
CA LEU A 85 13.94 -5.76 -15.20
C LEU A 85 13.10 -6.06 -13.95
N ALA A 86 11.84 -6.48 -14.11
CA ALA A 86 10.98 -6.83 -12.98
C ALA A 86 11.53 -8.00 -12.15
N GLY A 87 12.29 -8.90 -12.78
CA GLY A 87 13.06 -9.94 -12.11
C GLY A 87 14.02 -9.40 -11.05
N ALA A 88 14.48 -8.14 -11.14
CA ALA A 88 15.35 -7.51 -10.15
C ALA A 88 14.65 -7.22 -8.81
N TRP A 89 13.32 -7.16 -8.76
CA TRP A 89 12.57 -6.97 -7.49
C TRP A 89 11.53 -8.06 -7.22
N GLY A 90 11.34 -9.02 -8.13
CA GLY A 90 10.47 -10.19 -7.95
C GLY A 90 11.03 -11.28 -7.03
N ASN A 91 12.23 -11.08 -6.45
CA ASN A 91 12.94 -12.05 -5.62
C ASN A 91 13.20 -11.48 -4.20
N HIS A 92 13.99 -12.15 -3.37
CA HIS A 92 14.33 -11.69 -2.01
C HIS A 92 15.35 -10.55 -2.02
N GLU A 93 16.55 -10.82 -2.49
CA GLU A 93 17.74 -9.96 -2.43
C GLU A 93 17.49 -8.60 -3.08
N GLY A 94 16.97 -8.62 -4.30
CA GLY A 94 16.77 -7.43 -5.10
C GLY A 94 15.57 -6.60 -4.63
N SER A 95 14.54 -7.24 -4.08
CA SER A 95 13.44 -6.51 -3.42
C SER A 95 13.91 -5.79 -2.14
N MET A 96 14.85 -6.39 -1.41
CA MET A 96 15.45 -5.80 -0.21
C MET A 96 16.46 -4.71 -0.57
N LEU A 97 17.14 -4.83 -1.72
CA LEU A 97 17.94 -3.73 -2.28
C LEU A 97 17.04 -2.55 -2.69
N LEU A 98 15.89 -2.81 -3.32
CA LEU A 98 14.89 -1.77 -3.60
C LEU A 98 14.40 -1.13 -2.29
N TRP A 99 14.10 -1.94 -1.27
CA TRP A 99 13.67 -1.47 0.06
C TRP A 99 14.68 -0.48 0.67
N ILE A 100 15.94 -0.87 0.80
CA ILE A 100 16.97 0.00 1.39
C ILE A 100 17.25 1.23 0.51
N THR A 101 17.15 1.10 -0.82
CA THR A 101 17.32 2.21 -1.76
C THR A 101 16.26 3.28 -1.53
N VAL A 102 14.99 2.89 -1.47
CA VAL A 102 13.89 3.82 -1.17
C VAL A 102 14.10 4.47 0.20
N MET A 103 14.56 3.71 1.19
CA MET A 103 14.75 4.19 2.57
C MET A 103 15.88 5.21 2.68
N ALA A 104 17.00 4.94 2.01
CA ALA A 104 18.17 5.80 1.97
C ALA A 104 17.90 7.06 1.15
N LEU A 105 17.19 6.96 0.03
CA LEU A 105 16.74 8.13 -0.75
C LEU A 105 15.77 9.00 0.06
N ALA A 106 14.83 8.40 0.79
CA ALA A 106 13.94 9.15 1.68
C ALA A 106 14.73 9.85 2.80
N GLY A 107 15.69 9.17 3.42
CA GLY A 107 16.61 9.74 4.41
C GLY A 107 17.42 10.92 3.87
N GLY A 108 18.00 10.77 2.67
CA GLY A 108 18.73 11.83 1.97
C GLY A 108 17.83 13.03 1.61
N LEU A 109 16.60 12.78 1.15
CA LEU A 109 15.65 13.84 0.82
C LEU A 109 15.21 14.61 2.07
N ILE A 110 15.01 13.94 3.20
CA ILE A 110 14.75 14.59 4.50
C ILE A 110 15.95 15.47 4.88
N ALA A 111 17.17 14.93 4.82
CA ALA A 111 18.40 15.65 5.14
C ALA A 111 18.59 16.91 4.29
N LEU A 112 18.16 16.87 3.02
CA LEU A 112 18.24 17.99 2.09
C LEU A 112 17.14 19.05 2.35
N ALA A 113 15.88 18.61 2.42
CA ALA A 113 14.71 19.48 2.31
C ALA A 113 14.13 19.94 3.65
N GLU A 114 14.27 19.16 4.72
CA GLU A 114 13.64 19.47 6.00
C GLU A 114 14.53 20.39 6.86
N ARG A 115 13.93 21.52 7.24
CA ARG A 115 14.55 22.65 7.96
C ARG A 115 13.65 23.23 9.05
N ARG A 116 12.45 22.65 9.26
CA ARG A 116 11.46 23.14 10.24
C ARG A 116 11.70 22.60 11.64
N LEU A 117 12.33 21.43 11.75
CA LEU A 117 12.65 20.83 13.04
C LEU A 117 13.86 21.54 13.68
N PRO A 118 13.89 21.64 15.02
CA PRO A 118 15.12 21.95 15.74
C PRO A 118 16.22 20.93 15.42
N GLU A 119 17.47 21.39 15.36
CA GLU A 119 18.57 20.59 14.82
C GLU A 119 18.78 19.30 15.63
N LYS A 120 18.75 19.34 16.97
CA LYS A 120 18.74 18.15 17.84
C LYS A 120 17.73 17.08 17.40
N THR A 121 16.48 17.47 17.15
CA THR A 121 15.41 16.53 16.76
C THR A 121 15.64 16.01 15.34
N MET A 122 16.12 16.86 14.44
CA MET A 122 16.47 16.45 13.08
C MET A 122 17.62 15.43 13.06
N LEU A 123 18.68 15.67 13.83
CA LEU A 123 19.82 14.76 13.95
C LEU A 123 19.39 13.43 14.59
N ALA A 124 18.53 13.47 15.62
CA ALA A 124 17.94 12.26 16.21
C ALA A 124 17.11 11.47 15.19
N THR A 125 16.32 12.14 14.35
CA THR A 125 15.53 11.51 13.29
C THR A 125 16.41 10.88 12.22
N LEU A 126 17.47 11.57 11.77
CA LEU A 126 18.42 10.98 10.81
C LEU A 126 19.21 9.82 11.44
N ALA A 127 19.58 9.89 12.71
CA ALA A 127 20.21 8.77 13.41
C ALA A 127 19.28 7.56 13.49
N ALA A 128 17.99 7.76 13.81
CA ALA A 128 17.00 6.69 13.80
C ALA A 128 16.83 6.06 12.40
N GLN A 129 16.81 6.87 11.35
CA GLN A 129 16.75 6.38 9.97
C GLN A 129 17.99 5.56 9.60
N ALA A 130 19.19 5.98 10.02
CA ALA A 130 20.43 5.24 9.83
C ALA A 130 20.47 3.93 10.64
N PHE A 131 19.89 3.91 11.84
CA PHE A 131 19.79 2.69 12.64
C PHE A 131 18.93 1.63 11.96
N VAL A 132 17.79 2.03 11.42
CA VAL A 132 16.94 1.13 10.63
C VAL A 132 17.64 0.73 9.33
N GLY A 133 18.27 1.69 8.64
CA GLY A 133 19.07 1.44 7.43
C GLY A 133 20.18 0.42 7.63
N LEU A 134 20.91 0.54 8.74
CA LEU A 134 22.07 -0.31 9.03
C LEU A 134 21.70 -1.80 9.12
N GLY A 135 20.56 -2.15 9.72
CA GLY A 135 20.16 -3.56 9.81
C GLY A 135 19.76 -4.14 8.45
N PHE A 136 19.14 -3.36 7.57
CA PHE A 136 18.86 -3.79 6.20
C PHE A 136 20.13 -3.87 5.34
N TYR A 137 21.08 -2.95 5.51
CA TYR A 137 22.40 -3.09 4.90
C TYR A 137 23.11 -4.36 5.38
N ALA A 138 23.10 -4.62 6.70
CA ALA A 138 23.68 -5.83 7.27
C ALA A 138 22.99 -7.10 6.74
N PHE A 139 21.65 -7.09 6.63
CA PHE A 139 20.89 -8.19 6.04
C PHE A 139 21.34 -8.50 4.60
N LEU A 140 21.45 -7.48 3.74
CA LEU A 140 21.91 -7.66 2.36
C LEU A 140 23.37 -8.12 2.30
N LEU A 141 24.25 -7.56 3.12
CA LEU A 141 25.69 -7.86 3.04
C LEU A 141 26.05 -9.22 3.63
N LEU A 142 25.31 -9.69 4.63
CA LEU A 142 25.66 -10.91 5.38
C LEU A 142 24.77 -12.12 5.03
N SER A 143 23.53 -11.90 4.61
CA SER A 143 22.54 -12.98 4.43
C SER A 143 21.90 -13.02 3.04
N SER A 144 21.73 -11.87 2.37
CA SER A 144 20.94 -11.77 1.14
C SER A 144 21.64 -10.90 0.09
N ASN A 145 22.86 -11.29 -0.30
CA ASN A 145 23.70 -10.48 -1.18
C ASN A 145 23.21 -10.51 -2.64
N PRO A 146 22.71 -9.37 -3.20
CA PRO A 146 22.18 -9.33 -4.57
C PRO A 146 23.27 -9.44 -5.66
N PHE A 147 24.54 -9.31 -5.29
CA PHE A 147 25.69 -9.34 -6.20
C PHE A 147 26.55 -10.60 -6.05
N GLU A 148 26.04 -11.65 -5.39
CA GLU A 148 26.74 -12.93 -5.23
C GLU A 148 27.14 -13.51 -6.59
N ARG A 149 28.44 -13.81 -6.74
CA ARG A 149 29.01 -14.34 -7.98
C ARG A 149 28.89 -15.86 -8.03
N LEU A 150 28.61 -16.38 -9.22
CA LEU A 150 28.76 -17.82 -9.46
C LEU A 150 30.24 -18.15 -9.76
N PRO A 151 30.77 -19.27 -9.22
CA PRO A 151 32.13 -19.73 -9.54
C PRO A 151 32.31 -19.99 -11.04
N MET A 152 31.26 -20.52 -11.68
CA MET A 152 31.17 -20.71 -13.13
C MET A 152 29.83 -20.12 -13.60
N PRO A 153 29.83 -19.14 -14.52
CA PRO A 153 28.59 -18.60 -15.08
C PRO A 153 27.76 -19.70 -15.75
N ALA A 154 26.45 -19.69 -15.53
CA ALA A 154 25.54 -20.61 -16.20
C ALA A 154 25.44 -20.28 -17.70
N LEU A 155 25.13 -21.30 -18.51
CA LEU A 155 24.88 -21.11 -19.95
C LEU A 155 23.56 -20.39 -20.19
N GLU A 156 22.56 -20.64 -19.35
CA GLU A 156 21.24 -20.00 -19.42
C GLU A 156 20.67 -19.83 -18.01
N GLY A 157 19.83 -18.82 -17.82
CA GLY A 157 19.16 -18.57 -16.55
C GLY A 157 17.87 -19.39 -16.39
N ARG A 158 17.48 -19.65 -15.14
CA ARG A 158 16.30 -20.46 -14.78
C ARG A 158 14.97 -19.78 -15.08
N GLY A 159 14.97 -18.47 -15.32
CA GLY A 159 13.75 -17.69 -15.53
C GLY A 159 13.09 -17.23 -14.22
N LEU A 160 12.14 -16.30 -14.36
CA LEU A 160 11.31 -15.84 -13.23
C LEU A 160 10.08 -16.73 -13.20
N ASN A 161 9.48 -16.93 -12.03
CA ASN A 161 8.19 -17.59 -11.90
C ASN A 161 7.22 -17.09 -13.00
N PRO A 162 6.62 -17.96 -13.83
CA PRO A 162 5.75 -17.54 -14.91
C PRO A 162 4.55 -16.68 -14.50
N LEU A 163 3.94 -16.89 -13.32
CA LEU A 163 2.88 -16.02 -12.78
C LEU A 163 3.34 -14.58 -12.51
N LEU A 164 4.64 -14.39 -12.39
CA LEU A 164 5.28 -13.11 -12.15
C LEU A 164 5.63 -12.39 -13.47
N GLN A 165 5.41 -13.01 -14.63
CA GLN A 165 5.65 -12.39 -15.94
C GLN A 165 4.42 -11.60 -16.42
N ASP A 166 3.94 -10.72 -15.57
CA ASP A 166 2.81 -9.82 -15.84
C ASP A 166 3.16 -8.36 -15.48
N ILE A 167 2.50 -7.41 -16.15
CA ILE A 167 2.70 -5.97 -15.93
C ILE A 167 2.37 -5.58 -14.48
N GLY A 168 1.45 -6.30 -13.83
CA GLY A 168 1.12 -6.16 -12.41
C GLY A 168 2.35 -6.24 -11.51
N LEU A 169 3.24 -7.23 -11.69
CA LEU A 169 4.50 -7.31 -10.95
C LEU A 169 5.44 -6.14 -11.27
N ALA A 170 5.46 -5.67 -12.52
CA ALA A 170 6.37 -4.59 -12.88
C ALA A 170 6.01 -3.27 -12.15
N PHE A 171 4.73 -3.06 -11.85
CA PHE A 171 4.23 -1.80 -11.29
C PHE A 171 3.88 -1.85 -9.80
N HIS A 172 3.12 -2.87 -9.36
CA HIS A 172 2.53 -2.87 -8.02
C HIS A 172 3.58 -2.96 -6.88
N PRO A 173 4.59 -3.87 -6.91
CA PRO A 173 5.53 -4.01 -5.81
C PRO A 173 6.35 -2.74 -5.57
N PRO A 174 6.95 -2.07 -6.59
CA PRO A 174 7.61 -0.78 -6.38
C PRO A 174 6.73 0.23 -5.67
N THR A 175 5.46 0.37 -6.07
CA THR A 175 4.53 1.29 -5.39
C THR A 175 4.28 0.91 -3.93
N LEU A 176 4.12 -0.39 -3.61
CA LEU A 176 4.02 -0.84 -2.21
C LEU A 176 5.31 -0.54 -1.43
N TYR A 177 6.48 -0.77 -2.01
CA TYR A 177 7.76 -0.48 -1.35
C TYR A 177 7.93 1.01 -1.06
N PHE A 178 7.57 1.91 -1.98
CA PHE A 178 7.51 3.35 -1.69
C PHE A 178 6.59 3.68 -0.52
N GLY A 179 5.48 2.95 -0.40
CA GLY A 179 4.54 3.06 0.71
C GLY A 179 5.11 2.57 2.05
N TYR A 180 5.48 1.28 2.14
CA TYR A 180 6.01 0.65 3.34
C TYR A 180 7.25 1.36 3.88
N VAL A 181 8.22 1.58 2.99
CA VAL A 181 9.47 2.22 3.34
C VAL A 181 9.25 3.70 3.64
N GLY A 182 8.30 4.35 2.98
CA GLY A 182 7.89 5.71 3.31
C GLY A 182 7.43 5.87 4.77
N LEU A 183 6.87 4.82 5.39
CA LEU A 183 6.51 4.84 6.81
C LEU A 183 7.73 4.78 7.75
N SER A 184 8.89 4.31 7.30
CA SER A 184 10.15 4.38 8.08
C SER A 184 10.50 5.81 8.46
N VAL A 185 10.18 6.77 7.60
CA VAL A 185 10.37 8.19 7.85
C VAL A 185 9.53 8.64 9.03
N ALA A 186 8.23 8.29 9.05
CA ALA A 186 7.34 8.63 10.15
C ALA A 186 7.79 7.99 11.47
N PHE A 187 8.27 6.76 11.42
CA PHE A 187 8.90 6.08 12.55
C PHE A 187 10.14 6.83 13.06
N SER A 188 11.06 7.21 12.18
CA SER A 188 12.27 7.96 12.53
C SER A 188 11.97 9.36 13.09
N PHE A 189 10.93 10.03 12.57
CA PHE A 189 10.38 11.24 13.16
C PHE A 189 9.88 10.97 14.59
N ALA A 190 9.07 9.94 14.81
CA ALA A 190 8.54 9.58 16.12
C ALA A 190 9.66 9.28 17.14
N VAL A 191 10.66 8.48 16.75
CA VAL A 191 11.83 8.18 17.58
C VAL A 191 12.60 9.45 17.92
N GLY A 192 12.91 10.30 16.92
CA GLY A 192 13.63 11.55 17.14
C GLY A 192 12.89 12.51 18.09
N ALA A 193 11.57 12.60 17.95
CA ALA A 193 10.72 13.40 18.84
C ALA A 193 10.64 12.84 20.26
N LEU A 194 10.63 11.52 20.45
CA LEU A 194 10.68 10.87 21.77
C LEU A 194 12.02 11.10 22.46
N VAL A 195 13.14 10.93 21.74
CA VAL A 195 14.49 11.14 22.26
C VAL A 195 14.69 12.58 22.73
N THR A 196 14.19 13.54 21.95
CA THR A 196 14.35 14.98 22.23
C THR A 196 13.21 15.59 23.03
N ARG A 197 12.16 14.81 23.33
CA ARG A 197 10.90 15.24 23.99
C ARG A 197 10.19 16.38 23.24
N GLN A 198 10.32 16.45 21.92
CA GLN A 198 9.77 17.53 21.08
C GLN A 198 8.55 17.10 20.27
N VAL A 199 7.49 16.70 20.96
CA VAL A 199 6.25 16.24 20.33
C VAL A 199 5.28 17.40 20.25
N ASN A 200 5.40 18.24 19.22
CA ASN A 200 4.65 19.49 19.10
C ASN A 200 4.05 19.68 17.68
N PRO A 201 3.31 20.77 17.42
CA PRO A 201 2.72 20.99 16.11
C PRO A 201 3.75 21.23 14.99
N VAL A 202 4.98 21.68 15.30
CA VAL A 202 6.06 21.83 14.31
C VAL A 202 6.50 20.47 13.81
N PHE A 203 6.74 19.54 14.73
CA PHE A 203 7.00 18.13 14.45
C PHE A 203 5.91 17.52 13.54
N ALA A 204 4.64 17.69 13.91
CA ALA A 204 3.53 17.14 13.14
C ALA A 204 3.45 17.71 11.72
N ARG A 205 3.72 19.01 11.53
CA ARG A 205 3.78 19.63 10.19
C ARG A 205 4.96 19.13 9.36
N ALA A 206 6.08 18.80 9.99
CA ALA A 206 7.25 18.23 9.32
C ALA A 206 6.98 16.78 8.86
N MET A 207 6.39 15.95 9.72
CA MET A 207 6.12 14.53 9.44
C MET A 207 4.99 14.30 8.43
N ARG A 208 3.96 15.16 8.43
CA ARG A 208 2.74 14.98 7.65
C ARG A 208 2.91 14.73 6.13
N PRO A 209 3.72 15.50 5.36
CA PRO A 209 3.88 15.25 3.93
C PRO A 209 4.44 13.85 3.63
N TRP A 210 5.29 13.33 4.52
CA TRP A 210 5.87 12.00 4.39
C TRP A 210 4.85 10.89 4.63
N VAL A 211 4.03 11.03 5.68
CA VAL A 211 2.90 10.12 5.94
C VAL A 211 1.92 10.13 4.77
N LEU A 212 1.60 11.31 4.22
CA LEU A 212 0.74 11.43 3.03
C LEU A 212 1.35 10.74 1.81
N GLY A 213 2.63 10.96 1.52
CA GLY A 213 3.31 10.32 0.39
C GLY A 213 3.28 8.80 0.51
N ALA A 214 3.68 8.27 1.67
CA ALA A 214 3.64 6.84 1.96
C ALA A 214 2.22 6.26 1.80
N TRP A 215 1.21 6.94 2.35
CA TRP A 215 -0.19 6.51 2.26
C TRP A 215 -0.74 6.50 0.83
N ILE A 216 -0.36 7.47 -0.02
CA ILE A 216 -0.74 7.49 -1.44
C ILE A 216 -0.16 6.25 -2.15
N PHE A 217 1.13 5.98 -1.96
CA PHE A 217 1.80 4.84 -2.58
C PHE A 217 1.25 3.49 -2.09
N LEU A 218 0.95 3.35 -0.79
CA LEU A 218 0.25 2.16 -0.27
C LEU A 218 -1.12 1.99 -0.91
N THR A 219 -1.90 3.08 -1.02
CA THR A 219 -3.22 3.03 -1.65
C THR A 219 -3.13 2.57 -3.10
N LEU A 220 -2.20 3.13 -3.88
CA LEU A 220 -1.98 2.73 -5.27
C LEU A 220 -1.49 1.28 -5.37
N GLY A 221 -0.55 0.86 -4.52
CA GLY A 221 0.00 -0.49 -4.54
C GLY A 221 -1.02 -1.57 -4.16
N ILE A 222 -1.90 -1.31 -3.18
CA ILE A 222 -3.00 -2.20 -2.82
C ILE A 222 -4.06 -2.23 -3.93
N THR A 223 -4.40 -1.05 -4.49
CA THR A 223 -5.38 -0.96 -5.59
C THR A 223 -4.90 -1.72 -6.82
N ALA A 224 -3.65 -1.51 -7.24
CA ALA A 224 -3.04 -2.21 -8.37
C ALA A 224 -2.88 -3.72 -8.08
N GLY A 225 -2.44 -4.09 -6.87
CA GLY A 225 -2.30 -5.48 -6.46
C GLY A 225 -3.62 -6.25 -6.48
N SER A 226 -4.70 -5.66 -5.95
CA SER A 226 -6.04 -6.28 -6.00
C SER A 226 -6.59 -6.44 -7.41
N TYR A 227 -6.32 -5.49 -8.32
CA TYR A 227 -6.71 -5.62 -9.73
C TYR A 227 -5.91 -6.73 -10.42
N TRP A 228 -4.62 -6.80 -10.15
CA TRP A 228 -3.76 -7.86 -10.69
C TRP A 228 -4.20 -9.25 -10.21
N ALA A 229 -4.37 -9.43 -8.89
CA ALA A 229 -4.88 -10.67 -8.32
C ALA A 229 -6.24 -11.07 -8.90
N TYR A 230 -7.10 -10.08 -9.18
CA TYR A 230 -8.41 -10.28 -9.78
C TYR A 230 -8.36 -10.96 -11.14
N TYR A 231 -7.43 -10.60 -12.03
CA TYR A 231 -7.35 -11.19 -13.39
C TYR A 231 -6.32 -12.29 -13.57
N GLU A 232 -5.24 -12.29 -12.79
CA GLU A 232 -4.12 -13.23 -12.96
C GLU A 232 -4.44 -14.60 -12.36
N LEU A 233 -5.11 -14.65 -11.22
CA LEU A 233 -5.25 -15.89 -10.45
C LEU A 233 -6.38 -16.81 -10.94
N GLY A 234 -7.12 -16.44 -11.99
CA GLY A 234 -8.07 -17.35 -12.65
C GLY A 234 -9.38 -17.63 -11.91
N TRP A 235 -9.55 -17.20 -10.65
CA TRP A 235 -10.72 -17.47 -9.81
C TRP A 235 -11.70 -16.28 -9.70
N GLY A 236 -11.32 -15.11 -10.22
CA GLY A 236 -12.22 -13.98 -10.46
C GLY A 236 -12.62 -13.13 -9.24
N GLY A 237 -12.01 -13.27 -8.07
CA GLY A 237 -12.26 -12.36 -6.95
C GLY A 237 -11.13 -11.37 -6.70
N TRP A 238 -11.44 -10.31 -5.96
CA TRP A 238 -10.58 -9.13 -5.83
C TRP A 238 -9.86 -9.04 -4.47
N TRP A 239 -10.29 -9.84 -3.48
CA TRP A 239 -9.68 -9.92 -2.15
C TRP A 239 -10.05 -11.23 -1.47
N PHE A 240 -9.07 -11.96 -0.95
CA PHE A 240 -9.26 -13.25 -0.29
C PHE A 240 -9.01 -13.25 1.21
N TRP A 241 -8.48 -12.16 1.76
CA TRP A 241 -7.90 -12.13 3.10
C TRP A 241 -6.69 -13.07 3.25
N ASP A 242 -5.96 -13.28 2.16
CA ASP A 242 -4.71 -14.02 2.16
C ASP A 242 -3.64 -13.28 3.01
N PRO A 243 -2.72 -13.98 3.69
CA PRO A 243 -1.71 -13.34 4.54
C PRO A 243 -0.90 -12.22 3.86
N VAL A 244 -0.60 -12.33 2.56
CA VAL A 244 0.16 -11.31 1.82
C VAL A 244 -0.71 -10.08 1.55
N GLU A 245 -2.00 -10.28 1.24
CA GLU A 245 -2.96 -9.19 1.13
C GLU A 245 -3.12 -8.47 2.47
N ASN A 246 -3.28 -9.22 3.56
CA ASN A 246 -3.41 -8.68 4.93
C ASN A 246 -2.14 -7.94 5.36
N ALA A 247 -0.95 -8.46 5.01
CA ALA A 247 0.33 -7.80 5.25
C ALA A 247 0.41 -6.41 4.61
N SER A 248 -0.28 -6.19 3.48
CA SER A 248 -0.38 -4.87 2.85
C SER A 248 -1.41 -3.95 3.48
N LEU A 249 -2.53 -4.51 3.96
CA LEU A 249 -3.62 -3.75 4.57
C LEU A 249 -3.26 -3.20 5.96
N MET A 250 -2.56 -3.99 6.79
CA MET A 250 -2.19 -3.59 8.16
C MET A 250 -1.46 -2.24 8.26
N PRO A 251 -0.35 -2.00 7.53
CA PRO A 251 0.32 -0.69 7.55
C PRO A 251 -0.54 0.42 6.95
N TRP A 252 -1.42 0.14 5.98
CA TRP A 252 -2.33 1.13 5.43
C TRP A 252 -3.38 1.59 6.46
N LEU A 253 -3.93 0.68 7.27
CA LEU A 253 -4.86 1.01 8.36
C LEU A 253 -4.18 1.89 9.41
N ALA A 254 -2.97 1.50 9.85
CA ALA A 254 -2.17 2.27 10.79
C ALA A 254 -1.79 3.65 10.23
N ALA A 255 -1.38 3.72 8.97
CA ALA A 255 -1.03 4.96 8.27
C ALA A 255 -2.25 5.88 8.10
N THR A 256 -3.44 5.33 7.84
CA THR A 256 -4.68 6.10 7.75
C THR A 256 -5.03 6.72 9.10
N ALA A 257 -4.91 5.97 10.20
CA ALA A 257 -5.09 6.51 11.55
C ALA A 257 -4.03 7.58 11.87
N LEU A 258 -2.77 7.34 11.50
CA LEU A 258 -1.67 8.28 11.69
C LEU A 258 -1.90 9.59 10.93
N LEU A 259 -2.36 9.50 9.68
CA LEU A 259 -2.66 10.65 8.82
C LEU A 259 -3.69 11.59 9.45
N HIS A 260 -4.72 11.01 10.07
CA HIS A 260 -5.74 11.77 10.78
C HIS A 260 -5.21 12.32 12.11
N SER A 261 -4.49 11.51 12.88
CA SER A 261 -3.90 11.92 14.17
C SER A 261 -2.89 13.06 14.02
N VAL A 262 -1.95 12.95 13.07
CA VAL A 262 -0.97 14.01 12.79
C VAL A 262 -1.63 15.29 12.29
N GLY A 263 -2.78 15.16 11.60
CA GLY A 263 -3.61 16.28 11.21
C GLY A 263 -4.18 17.05 12.40
N VAL A 264 -4.64 16.34 13.43
CA VAL A 264 -5.10 16.93 14.70
C VAL A 264 -3.95 17.59 15.44
N LEU A 265 -2.83 16.88 15.63
CA LEU A 265 -1.66 17.42 16.34
C LEU A 265 -1.13 18.69 15.68
N ALA A 266 -1.02 18.72 14.35
CA ALA A 266 -0.54 19.88 13.61
C ALA A 266 -1.46 21.11 13.71
N ALA A 267 -2.77 20.89 13.89
CA ALA A 267 -3.79 21.94 13.87
C ALA A 267 -4.19 22.43 15.27
N ARG A 268 -4.22 21.53 16.25
CA ARG A 268 -4.84 21.75 17.58
C ARG A 268 -3.95 21.38 18.75
N ASP A 269 -2.77 20.85 18.48
CA ASP A 269 -1.84 20.45 19.54
C ASP A 269 -2.43 19.40 20.52
N ALA A 270 -3.26 18.51 19.98
CA ALA A 270 -3.88 17.41 20.71
C ALA A 270 -3.42 16.05 20.16
N LEU A 271 -3.69 14.97 20.90
CA LEU A 271 -3.33 13.59 20.52
C LEU A 271 -1.82 13.35 20.34
N ARG A 272 -0.98 14.03 21.13
CA ARG A 272 0.49 13.91 21.08
C ARG A 272 0.95 12.46 21.20
N THR A 273 0.64 11.80 22.31
CA THR A 273 1.04 10.41 22.60
C THR A 273 0.49 9.42 21.57
N TRP A 274 -0.79 9.57 21.20
CA TRP A 274 -1.44 8.72 20.19
C TRP A 274 -0.78 8.83 18.81
N THR A 275 -0.41 10.04 18.40
CA THR A 275 0.26 10.27 17.11
C THR A 275 1.63 9.61 17.06
N ILE A 276 2.40 9.65 18.15
CA ILE A 276 3.70 8.95 18.23
C ILE A 276 3.50 7.44 18.16
N MET A 277 2.56 6.90 18.96
CA MET A 277 2.26 5.47 18.98
C MET A 277 1.93 4.97 17.58
N LEU A 278 1.04 5.66 16.85
CA LEU A 278 0.70 5.32 15.47
C LEU A 278 1.88 5.46 14.51
N GLY A 279 2.79 6.41 14.75
CA GLY A 279 4.05 6.54 13.99
C GLY A 279 4.95 5.32 14.14
N VAL A 280 5.03 4.76 15.35
CA VAL A 280 5.76 3.51 15.63
C VAL A 280 5.03 2.33 14.98
N VAL A 281 3.72 2.17 15.27
CA VAL A 281 2.91 1.04 14.81
C VAL A 281 2.86 0.95 13.28
N ALA A 282 2.75 2.05 12.55
CA ALA A 282 2.62 2.02 11.09
C ALA A 282 3.83 1.38 10.39
N PHE A 283 5.05 1.73 10.81
CA PHE A 283 6.25 1.08 10.27
C PHE A 283 6.42 -0.35 10.81
N SER A 284 6.08 -0.59 12.08
CA SER A 284 6.06 -1.93 12.67
C SER A 284 5.21 -2.91 11.87
N MET A 285 4.04 -2.49 11.38
CA MET A 285 3.19 -3.33 10.53
C MET A 285 3.81 -3.62 9.15
N SER A 286 4.61 -2.70 8.61
CA SER A 286 5.36 -2.92 7.36
C SER A 286 6.50 -3.94 7.56
N MET A 287 7.21 -3.84 8.69
CA MET A 287 8.25 -4.82 9.08
C MET A 287 7.64 -6.21 9.32
N LEU A 288 6.52 -6.27 10.03
CA LEU A 288 5.80 -7.52 10.26
C LEU A 288 5.33 -8.13 8.94
N GLY A 289 4.72 -7.35 8.06
CA GLY A 289 4.33 -7.82 6.73
C GLY A 289 5.53 -8.38 5.95
N THR A 290 6.68 -7.70 6.02
CA THR A 290 7.92 -8.18 5.39
C THR A 290 8.35 -9.54 5.95
N PHE A 291 8.31 -9.73 7.27
CA PHE A 291 8.58 -11.02 7.90
C PHE A 291 7.59 -12.10 7.45
N LEU A 292 6.29 -11.82 7.50
CA LEU A 292 5.24 -12.81 7.16
C LEU A 292 5.35 -13.29 5.71
N VAL A 293 5.57 -12.38 4.78
CA VAL A 293 5.63 -12.71 3.34
C VAL A 293 6.92 -13.44 2.95
N ARG A 294 8.02 -13.26 3.71
CA ARG A 294 9.36 -13.73 3.31
C ARG A 294 9.88 -14.91 4.12
N SER A 295 9.38 -15.13 5.34
CA SER A 295 9.84 -16.21 6.22
C SER A 295 9.39 -17.61 5.78
N GLY A 296 8.35 -17.71 4.94
CA GLY A 296 7.73 -18.98 4.59
C GLY A 296 6.93 -19.63 5.74
N ILE A 297 6.71 -18.90 6.83
CA ILE A 297 5.98 -19.39 8.00
C ILE A 297 4.47 -19.49 7.76
N LEU A 298 3.94 -18.71 6.81
CA LEU A 298 2.54 -18.77 6.39
C LEU A 298 2.44 -19.32 4.98
N THR A 299 1.43 -20.16 4.76
CA THR A 299 1.03 -20.58 3.41
C THR A 299 0.25 -19.44 2.75
N SER A 300 0.61 -19.08 1.52
CA SER A 300 -0.06 -18.04 0.76
C SER A 300 0.11 -18.28 -0.74
N VAL A 301 -0.93 -17.97 -1.50
CA VAL A 301 -0.91 -18.03 -2.97
C VAL A 301 -0.12 -16.88 -3.60
N HIS A 302 0.19 -15.84 -2.83
CA HIS A 302 0.93 -14.65 -3.25
C HIS A 302 2.38 -14.65 -2.73
N ALA A 303 2.84 -15.74 -2.10
CA ALA A 303 4.19 -15.86 -1.58
C ALA A 303 5.11 -16.55 -2.60
N PHE A 304 5.87 -15.76 -3.36
CA PHE A 304 6.75 -16.26 -4.43
C PHE A 304 8.22 -16.40 -4.03
N ALA A 305 8.62 -15.75 -2.94
CA ALA A 305 9.98 -15.72 -2.46
C ALA A 305 9.95 -15.96 -0.94
N VAL A 306 10.18 -17.21 -0.55
CA VAL A 306 10.19 -17.69 0.85
C VAL A 306 11.54 -18.30 1.18
N ASP A 307 12.11 -17.92 2.32
CA ASP A 307 13.40 -18.43 2.80
C ASP A 307 13.43 -18.34 4.35
N PRO A 308 13.33 -19.47 5.07
CA PRO A 308 13.29 -19.48 6.54
C PRO A 308 14.56 -18.93 7.22
N GLU A 309 15.74 -19.12 6.62
CA GLU A 309 17.01 -18.64 7.18
C GLU A 309 17.03 -17.10 7.16
N ARG A 310 16.65 -16.51 6.02
CA ARG A 310 16.49 -15.05 5.89
C ARG A 310 15.35 -14.52 6.75
N GLY A 311 14.26 -15.28 6.87
CA GLY A 311 13.14 -14.98 7.76
C GLY A 311 13.58 -14.79 9.22
N THR A 312 14.54 -15.59 9.70
CA THR A 312 15.08 -15.50 11.06
C THR A 312 15.85 -14.20 11.28
N PHE A 313 16.63 -13.75 10.29
CA PHE A 313 17.30 -12.44 10.36
C PHE A 313 16.29 -11.29 10.42
N ILE A 314 15.25 -11.33 9.59
CA ILE A 314 14.19 -10.32 9.59
C ILE A 314 13.44 -10.33 10.93
N LEU A 315 13.21 -11.49 11.54
CA LEU A 315 12.62 -11.61 12.87
C LEU A 315 13.49 -10.91 13.93
N PHE A 316 14.81 -11.10 13.89
CA PHE A 316 15.72 -10.38 14.79
C PHE A 316 15.63 -8.86 14.61
N LEU A 317 15.63 -8.37 13.35
CA LEU A 317 15.44 -6.93 13.07
C LEU A 317 14.08 -6.43 13.56
N LEU A 318 13.03 -7.24 13.40
CA LEU A 318 11.69 -6.93 13.86
C LEU A 318 11.65 -6.77 15.38
N VAL A 319 12.22 -7.73 16.13
CA VAL A 319 12.32 -7.67 17.59
C VAL A 319 13.15 -6.45 18.02
N LEU A 320 14.27 -6.19 17.37
CA LEU A 320 15.16 -5.06 17.68
C LEU A 320 14.47 -3.71 17.46
N TYR A 321 13.85 -3.51 16.29
CA TYR A 321 13.27 -2.23 15.91
C TYR A 321 11.93 -1.97 16.57
N ILE A 322 11.02 -2.94 16.55
CA ILE A 322 9.71 -2.80 17.18
C ILE A 322 9.86 -2.81 18.69
N GLY A 323 10.58 -3.79 19.24
CA GLY A 323 10.83 -3.89 20.68
C GLY A 323 11.57 -2.67 21.22
N GLY A 324 12.62 -2.21 20.52
CA GLY A 324 13.35 -1.00 20.89
C GLY A 324 12.50 0.28 20.85
N ALA A 325 11.68 0.45 19.81
CA ALA A 325 10.81 1.61 19.69
C ALA A 325 9.65 1.60 20.70
N LEU A 326 9.04 0.44 20.97
CA LEU A 326 8.00 0.28 21.99
C LEU A 326 8.56 0.46 23.40
N LEU A 327 9.77 -0.03 23.68
CA LEU A 327 10.46 0.22 24.95
C LEU A 327 10.74 1.72 25.12
N LEU A 328 11.31 2.36 24.10
CA LEU A 328 11.54 3.81 24.11
C LEU A 328 10.23 4.57 24.33
N PHE A 329 9.17 4.18 23.63
CA PHE A 329 7.84 4.75 23.81
C PHE A 329 7.36 4.57 25.26
N GLY A 330 7.42 3.35 25.83
CA GLY A 330 7.00 3.09 27.21
C GLY A 330 7.76 3.93 28.24
N LEU A 331 9.07 4.10 28.06
CA LEU A 331 9.93 4.89 28.94
C LEU A 331 9.72 6.41 28.81
N ARG A 332 9.23 6.88 27.66
CA ARG A 332 9.13 8.32 27.35
C ARG A 332 7.70 8.82 27.24
N ALA A 333 6.70 7.96 27.12
CA ALA A 333 5.31 8.36 26.90
C ALA A 333 4.78 9.28 28.02
N ALA A 334 5.14 9.02 29.28
CA ALA A 334 4.77 9.87 30.41
C ALA A 334 5.39 11.27 30.36
N THR A 335 6.49 11.46 29.60
CA THR A 335 7.11 12.79 29.41
C THR A 335 6.45 13.60 28.30
N VAL A 336 5.53 12.99 27.55
CA VAL A 336 4.74 13.66 26.51
C VAL A 336 3.55 14.32 27.19
N ALA A 337 3.58 15.64 27.30
CA ALA A 337 2.49 16.40 27.90
C ALA A 337 1.14 16.09 27.23
N GLU A 338 0.08 16.08 28.04
CA GLU A 338 -1.29 16.07 27.51
C GLU A 338 -1.49 17.28 26.60
N GLY A 339 -2.03 17.04 25.42
CA GLY A 339 -2.37 18.10 24.48
C GLY A 339 -3.65 18.85 24.88
N GLU A 340 -4.07 19.76 24.02
CA GLU A 340 -5.28 20.57 24.25
C GLU A 340 -6.56 19.72 24.40
N ARG A 341 -7.44 20.11 25.33
CA ARG A 341 -8.73 19.45 25.56
C ARG A 341 -9.77 19.85 24.51
N PHE A 342 -10.67 18.93 24.18
CA PHE A 342 -11.77 19.14 23.23
C PHE A 342 -13.04 18.41 23.67
N ARG A 343 -14.21 18.88 23.21
CA ARG A 343 -15.49 18.18 23.45
C ARG A 343 -15.62 16.95 22.56
N VAL A 344 -16.34 15.92 23.01
CA VAL A 344 -16.63 14.73 22.17
C VAL A 344 -17.37 15.12 20.89
N THR A 345 -18.30 16.08 20.97
CA THR A 345 -18.99 16.69 19.82
C THR A 345 -18.11 17.72 19.12
N SER A 346 -16.97 17.27 18.60
CA SER A 346 -16.03 18.08 17.82
C SER A 346 -15.43 17.26 16.69
N ARG A 347 -14.75 17.95 15.77
CA ARG A 347 -13.96 17.28 14.74
C ARG A 347 -12.86 16.42 15.35
N GLU A 348 -12.20 16.88 16.41
CA GLU A 348 -11.20 16.11 17.15
C GLU A 348 -11.83 14.80 17.68
N GLY A 349 -13.00 14.87 18.31
CA GLY A 349 -13.71 13.70 18.85
C GLY A 349 -14.08 12.69 17.78
N ALA A 350 -14.62 13.14 16.64
CA ALA A 350 -14.93 12.25 15.51
C ALA A 350 -13.67 11.56 14.95
N LEU A 351 -12.54 12.28 14.87
CA LEU A 351 -11.26 11.72 14.43
C LEU A 351 -10.68 10.73 15.44
N VAL A 352 -10.89 10.92 16.74
CA VAL A 352 -10.52 9.93 17.76
C VAL A 352 -11.32 8.66 17.60
N ILE A 353 -12.65 8.75 17.45
CA ILE A 353 -13.51 7.57 17.21
C ILE A 353 -13.02 6.83 15.96
N ASN A 354 -12.80 7.54 14.86
CA ASN A 354 -12.28 6.96 13.63
C ASN A 354 -10.94 6.24 13.84
N ASN A 355 -9.99 6.86 14.56
CA ASN A 355 -8.71 6.24 14.85
C ASN A 355 -8.83 4.99 15.71
N VAL A 356 -9.71 4.98 16.72
CA VAL A 356 -9.97 3.80 17.55
C VAL A 356 -10.56 2.67 16.70
N MET A 357 -11.51 2.97 15.81
CA MET A 357 -12.11 1.97 14.90
C MET A 357 -11.06 1.41 13.92
N LEU A 358 -10.24 2.26 13.30
CA LEU A 358 -9.14 1.82 12.43
C LEU A 358 -8.13 0.93 13.17
N SER A 359 -7.76 1.30 14.40
CA SER A 359 -6.87 0.48 15.24
C SER A 359 -7.52 -0.85 15.65
N ALA A 360 -8.83 -0.89 15.88
CA ALA A 360 -9.55 -2.12 16.18
C ALA A 360 -9.59 -3.06 14.96
N ILE A 361 -9.88 -2.53 13.77
CA ILE A 361 -9.82 -3.28 12.50
C ILE A 361 -8.40 -3.80 12.27
N LEU A 362 -7.38 -2.97 12.49
CA LEU A 362 -5.98 -3.41 12.44
C LEU A 362 -5.71 -4.57 13.40
N GLY A 363 -6.19 -4.49 14.64
CA GLY A 363 -6.08 -5.57 15.62
C GLY A 363 -6.75 -6.87 15.15
N ILE A 364 -7.94 -6.79 14.54
CA ILE A 364 -8.65 -7.95 13.98
C ILE A 364 -7.85 -8.57 12.84
N VAL A 365 -7.35 -7.75 11.90
CA VAL A 365 -6.54 -8.24 10.76
C VAL A 365 -5.26 -8.89 11.27
N LEU A 366 -4.57 -8.25 12.21
CA LEU A 366 -3.35 -8.76 12.82
C LEU A 366 -3.59 -10.09 13.54
N LEU A 367 -4.58 -10.15 14.42
CA LEU A 367 -4.90 -11.37 15.17
C LEU A 367 -5.34 -12.49 14.24
N GLY A 368 -6.24 -12.24 13.29
CA GLY A 368 -6.68 -13.25 12.33
C GLY A 368 -5.54 -13.78 11.45
N THR A 369 -4.59 -12.91 11.07
CA THR A 369 -3.43 -13.31 10.25
C THR A 369 -2.41 -14.13 11.05
N LEU A 370 -2.21 -13.81 12.33
CA LEU A 370 -1.28 -14.51 13.21
C LEU A 370 -1.90 -15.75 13.89
N TYR A 371 -3.22 -15.88 13.90
CA TYR A 371 -3.91 -16.98 14.57
C TYR A 371 -3.51 -18.36 14.07
N PRO A 372 -3.41 -18.62 12.74
CA PRO A 372 -2.88 -19.89 12.23
C PRO A 372 -1.49 -20.25 12.78
N LEU A 373 -0.60 -19.26 12.95
CA LEU A 373 0.74 -19.49 13.51
C LEU A 373 0.69 -19.88 14.98
N LEU A 374 -0.22 -19.26 15.74
CA LEU A 374 -0.44 -19.60 17.13
C LEU A 374 -0.98 -21.03 17.27
N THR A 375 -1.97 -21.41 16.46
CA THR A 375 -2.56 -22.76 16.55
C THR A 375 -1.60 -23.82 16.06
N GLU A 376 -0.79 -23.53 15.04
CA GLU A 376 0.25 -24.45 14.55
C GLU A 376 1.32 -24.72 15.60
N ALA A 377 1.63 -23.75 16.47
CA ALA A 377 2.51 -23.97 17.63
C ALA A 377 1.94 -24.98 18.65
N PHE A 378 0.65 -25.32 18.56
CA PHE A 378 -0.02 -26.37 19.32
C PHE A 378 -0.42 -27.57 18.42
N ASP A 379 0.22 -27.74 17.26
CA ASP A 379 -0.04 -28.79 16.27
C ASP A 379 -1.46 -28.79 15.68
N VAL A 380 -2.14 -27.63 15.70
CA VAL A 380 -3.48 -27.45 15.11
C VAL A 380 -3.40 -26.51 13.92
N ARG A 381 -3.73 -27.01 12.73
CA ARG A 381 -3.77 -26.19 11.50
C ARG A 381 -5.16 -25.61 11.27
N VAL A 382 -5.25 -24.28 11.28
CA VAL A 382 -6.47 -23.53 11.00
C VAL A 382 -6.21 -22.55 9.87
N SER A 383 -7.18 -22.39 8.96
CA SER A 383 -7.19 -21.31 7.99
C SER A 383 -8.23 -20.27 8.39
N VAL A 384 -7.86 -18.99 8.33
CA VAL A 384 -8.74 -17.86 8.66
C VAL A 384 -8.96 -17.05 7.38
N GLY A 385 -10.22 -16.89 6.99
CA GLY A 385 -10.59 -16.21 5.74
C GLY A 385 -11.85 -15.34 5.88
N PRO A 386 -12.58 -15.07 4.78
CA PRO A 386 -13.76 -14.19 4.77
C PRO A 386 -14.79 -14.45 5.89
N PRO A 387 -15.10 -15.69 6.29
CA PRO A 387 -16.06 -15.96 7.37
C PRO A 387 -15.69 -15.35 8.74
N TYR A 388 -14.40 -15.11 8.99
CA TYR A 388 -13.93 -14.40 10.19
C TYR A 388 -13.84 -12.89 9.93
N PHE A 389 -13.11 -12.49 8.90
CA PHE A 389 -12.75 -11.08 8.70
C PHE A 389 -13.96 -10.20 8.34
N ASN A 390 -14.88 -10.68 7.50
CA ASN A 390 -16.01 -9.87 7.05
C ASN A 390 -16.96 -9.49 8.21
N PRO A 391 -17.52 -10.44 8.98
CA PRO A 391 -18.46 -10.08 10.06
C PRO A 391 -17.77 -9.34 11.21
N VAL A 392 -16.58 -9.78 11.65
CA VAL A 392 -15.88 -9.15 12.79
C VAL A 392 -15.37 -7.76 12.41
N GLY A 393 -14.85 -7.59 11.19
CA GLY A 393 -14.43 -6.29 10.67
C GLY A 393 -15.59 -5.32 10.46
N ALA A 394 -16.77 -5.81 10.07
CA ALA A 394 -17.97 -5.00 9.88
C ALA A 394 -18.43 -4.30 11.17
N ILE A 395 -18.24 -4.93 12.33
CA ILE A 395 -18.58 -4.37 13.66
C ILE A 395 -17.95 -2.98 13.86
N PHE A 396 -16.72 -2.78 13.37
CA PHE A 396 -16.00 -1.52 13.51
C PHE A 396 -16.07 -0.66 12.25
N THR A 397 -16.09 -1.28 11.07
CA THR A 397 -16.13 -0.57 9.78
C THR A 397 -17.45 0.19 9.58
N ILE A 398 -18.59 -0.42 9.89
CA ILE A 398 -19.90 0.24 9.71
C ILE A 398 -20.02 1.50 10.57
N PRO A 399 -19.80 1.45 11.91
CA PRO A 399 -19.82 2.67 12.73
C PRO A 399 -18.80 3.70 12.27
N MET A 400 -17.60 3.29 11.86
CA MET A 400 -16.57 4.19 11.35
C MET A 400 -17.06 4.98 10.12
N LEU A 401 -17.67 4.31 9.14
CA LEU A 401 -18.21 4.94 7.93
C LEU A 401 -19.37 5.90 8.26
N LEU A 402 -20.22 5.56 9.23
CA LEU A 402 -21.29 6.45 9.70
C LEU A 402 -20.72 7.69 10.39
N VAL A 403 -19.71 7.55 11.26
CA VAL A 403 -19.01 8.70 11.87
C VAL A 403 -18.33 9.56 10.79
N MET A 404 -17.80 8.94 9.75
CA MET A 404 -17.16 9.62 8.63
C MET A 404 -18.14 10.49 7.82
N CYS A 405 -19.45 10.18 7.81
CA CYS A 405 -20.48 11.05 7.23
C CYS A 405 -20.68 12.35 8.05
N VAL A 406 -20.32 12.34 9.33
CA VAL A 406 -20.55 13.45 10.28
C VAL A 406 -19.28 14.26 10.54
N GLY A 407 -18.15 13.59 10.78
CA GLY A 407 -16.90 14.18 11.27
C GLY A 407 -16.39 15.38 10.46
N PRO A 408 -16.31 15.32 9.12
CA PRO A 408 -15.85 16.44 8.29
C PRO A 408 -16.72 17.70 8.42
N LEU A 409 -17.99 17.55 8.81
CA LEU A 409 -18.92 18.66 8.98
C LEU A 409 -18.72 19.39 10.30
N LEU A 410 -18.21 18.71 11.33
CA LEU A 410 -17.99 19.28 12.66
C LEU A 410 -16.86 20.33 12.66
N ARG A 411 -17.01 21.33 13.53
CA ARG A 411 -15.98 22.34 13.83
C ARG A 411 -14.99 21.81 14.87
N TRP A 412 -13.80 22.41 14.88
CA TRP A 412 -12.77 22.13 15.87
C TRP A 412 -13.13 22.69 17.27
N ARG A 413 -12.54 22.14 18.35
CA ARG A 413 -12.81 22.40 19.79
C ARG A 413 -14.22 22.01 20.28
N GLY A 414 -15.24 22.25 19.46
CA GLY A 414 -16.62 21.89 19.76
C GLY A 414 -17.60 22.42 18.71
N ASP A 415 -18.75 21.74 18.59
CA ASP A 415 -19.84 22.11 17.70
C ASP A 415 -21.20 21.69 18.27
N SER A 416 -22.28 22.16 17.66
CA SER A 416 -23.66 21.74 17.95
C SER A 416 -24.21 20.89 16.82
N LEU A 417 -24.72 19.68 17.13
CA LEU A 417 -25.36 18.80 16.16
C LEU A 417 -26.58 19.45 15.51
N GLY A 418 -27.26 20.37 16.21
CA GLY A 418 -28.39 21.14 15.68
C GLY A 418 -28.04 21.93 14.41
N ARG A 419 -26.78 22.34 14.24
CA ARG A 419 -26.29 23.07 13.06
C ARG A 419 -26.29 22.21 11.79
N ILE A 420 -26.03 20.92 11.93
CA ILE A 420 -25.90 19.98 10.81
C ILE A 420 -27.08 19.02 10.68
N LYS A 421 -28.08 19.12 11.58
CA LYS A 421 -29.22 18.20 11.67
C LYS A 421 -29.94 18.00 10.34
N ASN A 422 -30.20 19.07 9.59
CA ASN A 422 -30.96 18.99 8.33
C ASN A 422 -30.16 18.26 7.26
N SER A 423 -28.85 18.52 7.16
CA SER A 423 -27.97 17.81 6.21
C SER A 423 -27.85 16.33 6.58
N LEU A 424 -27.72 16.01 7.87
CA LEU A 424 -27.66 14.63 8.34
C LEU A 424 -29.00 13.89 8.15
N ALA A 425 -30.12 14.56 8.37
CA ALA A 425 -31.45 13.98 8.15
C ALA A 425 -31.66 13.61 6.68
N ILE A 426 -31.20 14.45 5.74
CA ILE A 426 -31.24 14.14 4.31
C ILE A 426 -30.37 12.93 3.98
N VAL A 427 -29.13 12.89 4.48
CA VAL A 427 -28.24 11.74 4.27
C VAL A 427 -28.86 10.46 4.84
N ALA A 428 -29.39 10.50 6.07
CA ALA A 428 -30.04 9.36 6.69
C ALA A 428 -31.29 8.92 5.94
N ALA A 429 -32.13 9.85 5.47
CA ALA A 429 -33.32 9.53 4.68
C ALA A 429 -32.96 8.84 3.36
N ILE A 430 -31.92 9.32 2.67
CA ILE A 430 -31.43 8.68 1.43
C ILE A 430 -30.86 7.30 1.72
N MET A 431 -30.07 7.14 2.78
CA MET A 431 -29.56 5.83 3.19
C MET A 431 -30.69 4.84 3.47
N LEU A 432 -31.73 5.26 4.21
CA LEU A 432 -32.91 4.44 4.49
C LEU A 432 -33.71 4.11 3.22
N ALA A 433 -33.85 5.07 2.30
CA ALA A 433 -34.54 4.85 1.03
C ALA A 433 -33.79 3.84 0.15
N VAL A 434 -32.46 3.96 0.03
CA VAL A 434 -31.62 3.00 -0.70
C VAL A 434 -31.65 1.64 -0.03
N LEU A 435 -31.58 1.58 1.30
CA LEU A 435 -31.70 0.34 2.06
C LEU A 435 -33.02 -0.37 1.76
N ALA A 436 -34.14 0.36 1.85
CA ALA A 436 -35.47 -0.17 1.55
C ALA A 436 -35.58 -0.64 0.09
N LEU A 437 -35.06 0.15 -0.87
CA LEU A 437 -35.06 -0.20 -2.28
C LEU A 437 -34.32 -1.51 -2.54
N VAL A 438 -33.08 -1.65 -2.05
CA VAL A 438 -32.27 -2.86 -2.28
C VAL A 438 -32.92 -4.09 -1.65
N VAL A 439 -33.51 -3.96 -0.46
CA VAL A 439 -34.26 -5.06 0.19
C VAL A 439 -35.50 -5.47 -0.60
N VAL A 440 -36.18 -4.53 -1.26
CA VAL A 440 -37.36 -4.83 -2.09
C VAL A 440 -36.96 -5.46 -3.43
N LEU A 441 -35.82 -5.09 -4.00
CA LEU A 441 -35.35 -5.60 -5.29
C LEU A 441 -34.89 -7.07 -5.25
N GLY A 442 -34.52 -7.59 -4.08
CA GLY A 442 -34.11 -8.99 -3.95
C GLY A 442 -33.56 -9.36 -2.57
N SER A 443 -33.30 -10.65 -2.40
CA SER A 443 -32.69 -11.21 -1.19
C SER A 443 -31.17 -11.24 -1.32
N TYR A 444 -30.49 -10.24 -0.76
CA TYR A 444 -29.03 -10.15 -0.73
C TYR A 444 -28.50 -10.28 0.71
N GLY A 445 -27.21 -10.55 0.85
CA GLY A 445 -26.56 -10.59 2.17
C GLY A 445 -26.66 -9.25 2.91
N ILE A 446 -26.66 -9.28 4.25
CA ILE A 446 -26.80 -8.07 5.07
C ILE A 446 -25.69 -7.05 4.79
N LEU A 447 -24.44 -7.51 4.67
CA LEU A 447 -23.28 -6.63 4.44
C LEU A 447 -23.33 -5.87 3.11
N PRO A 448 -23.57 -6.49 1.94
CA PRO A 448 -23.68 -5.72 0.70
C PRO A 448 -24.87 -4.75 0.69
N VAL A 449 -26.01 -5.11 1.29
CA VAL A 449 -27.18 -4.22 1.41
C VAL A 449 -26.83 -2.97 2.22
N LEU A 450 -26.17 -3.14 3.39
CA LEU A 450 -25.68 -2.04 4.20
C LEU A 450 -24.58 -1.26 3.46
N GLY A 451 -23.67 -1.94 2.77
CA GLY A 451 -22.58 -1.36 1.99
C GLY A 451 -23.10 -0.41 0.91
N LEU A 452 -24.10 -0.83 0.12
CA LEU A 452 -24.74 0.00 -0.91
C LEU A 452 -25.41 1.25 -0.31
N SER A 453 -26.18 1.08 0.77
CA SER A 453 -26.82 2.19 1.47
C SER A 453 -25.80 3.22 2.00
N ILE A 454 -24.79 2.73 2.72
CA ILE A 454 -23.73 3.57 3.31
C ILE A 454 -22.88 4.22 2.22
N ALA A 455 -22.58 3.54 1.11
CA ALA A 455 -21.82 4.10 0.00
C ALA A 455 -22.51 5.34 -0.58
N ILE A 456 -23.82 5.29 -0.83
CA ILE A 456 -24.57 6.44 -1.34
C ILE A 456 -24.63 7.57 -0.31
N GLY A 457 -24.90 7.25 0.96
CA GLY A 457 -24.92 8.24 2.04
C GLY A 457 -23.57 8.94 2.20
N LEU A 458 -22.48 8.18 2.17
CA LEU A 458 -21.12 8.67 2.28
C LEU A 458 -20.72 9.49 1.07
N ALA A 459 -21.10 9.07 -0.14
CA ALA A 459 -20.85 9.83 -1.36
C ALA A 459 -21.42 11.24 -1.24
N ILE A 460 -22.67 11.38 -0.80
CA ILE A 460 -23.31 12.69 -0.56
C ILE A 460 -22.62 13.43 0.59
N ALA A 461 -22.37 12.76 1.70
CA ALA A 461 -21.76 13.36 2.88
C ALA A 461 -20.35 13.92 2.61
N SER A 462 -19.59 13.29 1.71
CA SER A 462 -18.24 13.73 1.33
C SER A 462 -18.20 15.14 0.73
N PHE A 463 -19.26 15.56 0.02
CA PHE A 463 -19.36 16.89 -0.61
C PHE A 463 -20.01 17.96 0.27
N LEU A 464 -20.74 17.56 1.32
CA LEU A 464 -21.38 18.50 2.25
C LEU A 464 -20.44 19.56 2.86
N PRO A 465 -19.14 19.31 3.14
CA PRO A 465 -18.20 20.35 3.58
C PRO A 465 -18.00 21.52 2.61
N LEU A 466 -18.41 21.37 1.34
CA LEU A 466 -18.34 22.42 0.32
C LEU A 466 -19.62 23.27 0.24
N ARG A 467 -20.71 22.82 0.87
CA ARG A 467 -22.01 23.50 0.82
C ARG A 467 -21.90 24.93 1.35
N GLY A 468 -22.38 25.89 0.56
CA GLY A 468 -22.36 27.32 0.90
C GLY A 468 -20.98 28.00 0.78
N ARG A 469 -19.99 27.35 0.17
CA ARG A 469 -18.67 27.93 -0.11
C ARG A 469 -18.53 28.29 -1.58
N ASN A 470 -17.73 29.32 -1.87
CA ASN A 470 -17.28 29.59 -3.23
C ASN A 470 -16.23 28.54 -3.64
N LEU A 471 -16.59 27.65 -4.56
CA LEU A 471 -15.78 26.50 -4.99
C LEU A 471 -14.39 26.88 -5.51
N LEU A 472 -14.27 28.06 -6.16
CA LEU A 472 -13.01 28.57 -6.69
C LEU A 472 -12.02 29.02 -5.60
N ARG A 473 -12.52 29.30 -4.38
CA ARG A 473 -11.70 29.75 -3.24
C ARG A 473 -11.44 28.64 -2.22
N VAL A 474 -12.00 27.45 -2.41
CA VAL A 474 -11.79 26.32 -1.50
C VAL A 474 -10.31 25.87 -1.58
N PRO A 475 -9.61 25.71 -0.45
CA PRO A 475 -8.24 25.22 -0.47
C PRO A 475 -8.14 23.86 -1.16
N ILE A 476 -7.10 23.65 -1.97
CA ILE A 476 -6.86 22.37 -2.67
C ILE A 476 -6.80 21.20 -1.67
N ALA A 477 -6.27 21.42 -0.47
CA ALA A 477 -6.24 20.38 0.56
C ALA A 477 -7.62 19.99 1.12
N THR A 478 -8.63 20.86 0.99
CA THR A 478 -10.03 20.53 1.29
C THR A 478 -10.64 19.71 0.17
N TRP A 479 -10.36 20.04 -1.10
CA TRP A 479 -10.72 19.18 -2.23
C TRP A 479 -10.10 17.79 -2.11
N GLY A 480 -8.83 17.70 -1.70
CA GLY A 480 -8.18 16.41 -1.47
C GLY A 480 -8.89 15.55 -0.42
N MET A 481 -9.36 16.16 0.68
CA MET A 481 -10.19 15.45 1.66
C MET A 481 -11.50 14.96 1.04
N VAL A 482 -12.25 15.82 0.34
CA VAL A 482 -13.53 15.46 -0.29
C VAL A 482 -13.37 14.32 -1.29
N VAL A 483 -12.41 14.44 -2.21
CA VAL A 483 -12.14 13.44 -3.26
C VAL A 483 -11.71 12.11 -2.64
N ALA A 484 -10.88 12.11 -1.60
CA ALA A 484 -10.47 10.87 -0.95
C ALA A 484 -11.64 10.13 -0.28
N HIS A 485 -12.50 10.85 0.43
CA HIS A 485 -13.66 10.25 1.11
C HIS A 485 -14.75 9.81 0.12
N PHE A 486 -14.93 10.56 -0.97
CA PHE A 486 -15.77 10.14 -2.09
C PHE A 486 -15.22 8.88 -2.76
N GLY A 487 -13.90 8.79 -2.95
CA GLY A 487 -13.25 7.59 -3.48
C GLY A 487 -13.53 6.35 -2.63
N LEU A 488 -13.54 6.48 -1.31
CA LEU A 488 -13.91 5.38 -0.41
C LEU A 488 -15.40 4.98 -0.56
N ALA A 489 -16.30 5.94 -0.82
CA ALA A 489 -17.69 5.66 -1.14
C ALA A 489 -17.84 4.88 -2.45
N VAL A 490 -17.11 5.29 -3.49
CA VAL A 490 -17.08 4.62 -4.80
C VAL A 490 -16.52 3.20 -4.67
N ALA A 491 -15.43 3.01 -3.92
CA ALA A 491 -14.87 1.68 -3.66
C ALA A 491 -15.87 0.78 -2.92
N LEU A 492 -16.49 1.29 -1.85
CA LEU A 492 -17.50 0.56 -1.09
C LEU A 492 -18.70 0.16 -1.95
N PHE A 493 -19.15 1.04 -2.85
CA PHE A 493 -20.21 0.72 -3.81
C PHE A 493 -19.80 -0.43 -4.74
N GLY A 494 -18.57 -0.41 -5.27
CA GLY A 494 -18.05 -1.49 -6.10
C GLY A 494 -17.96 -2.83 -5.36
N MET A 495 -17.43 -2.83 -4.13
CA MET A 495 -17.33 -4.04 -3.29
C MET A 495 -18.71 -4.61 -2.98
N ALA A 496 -19.65 -3.76 -2.56
CA ALA A 496 -21.01 -4.18 -2.22
C ALA A 496 -21.80 -4.65 -3.44
N SER A 497 -21.62 -4.00 -4.60
CA SER A 497 -22.27 -4.40 -5.86
C SER A 497 -21.76 -5.74 -6.37
N GLU A 498 -20.44 -5.95 -6.35
CA GLU A 498 -19.83 -7.21 -6.77
C GLU A 498 -20.30 -8.35 -5.86
N THR A 499 -20.34 -8.14 -4.54
CA THR A 499 -20.83 -9.17 -3.60
C THR A 499 -22.34 -9.44 -3.74
N ALA A 500 -23.15 -8.44 -4.11
CA ALA A 500 -24.60 -8.60 -4.24
C ALA A 500 -25.04 -9.20 -5.58
N PHE A 501 -24.38 -8.81 -6.66
CA PHE A 501 -24.93 -8.94 -8.02
C PHE A 501 -24.06 -9.79 -8.97
N SER A 502 -22.95 -10.37 -8.49
CA SER A 502 -22.11 -11.21 -9.34
C SER A 502 -22.82 -12.51 -9.72
N GLU A 503 -22.69 -12.87 -11.00
CA GLU A 503 -23.20 -14.12 -11.55
C GLU A 503 -22.04 -14.95 -12.09
N GLU A 504 -22.01 -16.25 -11.78
CA GLU A 504 -21.03 -17.22 -12.28
C GLU A 504 -21.71 -18.27 -13.17
N LYS A 505 -21.05 -18.59 -14.28
CA LYS A 505 -21.44 -19.69 -15.16
C LYS A 505 -20.22 -20.57 -15.47
N LEU A 506 -20.33 -21.83 -15.05
CA LEU A 506 -19.49 -22.92 -15.54
C LEU A 506 -20.24 -23.65 -16.64
N ALA A 507 -19.63 -23.79 -17.82
CA ALA A 507 -20.23 -24.45 -18.97
C ALA A 507 -19.20 -25.34 -19.68
N ALA A 508 -19.65 -26.46 -20.24
CA ALA A 508 -18.86 -27.26 -21.17
C ALA A 508 -19.52 -27.18 -22.53
N VAL A 509 -18.90 -26.46 -23.47
CA VAL A 509 -19.48 -26.15 -24.78
C VAL A 509 -18.59 -26.66 -25.93
N PRO A 510 -19.17 -27.19 -27.01
CA PRO A 510 -18.44 -27.43 -28.24
C PRO A 510 -18.12 -26.10 -28.95
N VAL A 511 -17.15 -26.15 -29.88
CA VAL A 511 -16.86 -25.02 -30.76
C VAL A 511 -18.09 -24.73 -31.63
N GLY A 512 -18.46 -23.45 -31.74
CA GLY A 512 -19.66 -22.94 -32.42
C GLY A 512 -20.85 -22.69 -31.49
N GLU A 513 -20.85 -23.25 -30.28
CA GLU A 513 -21.95 -23.05 -29.32
C GLU A 513 -21.71 -21.90 -28.35
N SER A 514 -22.78 -21.50 -27.64
CA SER A 514 -22.79 -20.34 -26.77
C SER A 514 -23.22 -20.67 -25.35
N ALA A 515 -22.68 -19.94 -24.38
CA ALA A 515 -23.10 -19.94 -22.99
C ALA A 515 -23.56 -18.53 -22.57
N GLN A 516 -24.56 -18.47 -21.71
CA GLN A 516 -25.10 -17.20 -21.19
C GLN A 516 -24.67 -16.99 -19.73
N VAL A 517 -24.26 -15.76 -19.40
CA VAL A 517 -23.99 -15.29 -18.03
C VAL A 517 -24.47 -13.84 -17.87
N GLY A 518 -25.43 -13.59 -17.00
CA GLY A 518 -26.15 -12.32 -16.92
C GLY A 518 -26.60 -11.82 -18.32
N PRO A 519 -26.26 -10.57 -18.70
CA PRO A 519 -26.63 -9.98 -19.99
C PRO A 519 -25.71 -10.43 -21.14
N TRP A 520 -24.73 -11.30 -20.90
CA TRP A 520 -23.77 -11.72 -21.91
C TRP A 520 -24.12 -13.06 -22.54
N THR A 521 -24.04 -13.12 -23.86
CA THR A 521 -23.96 -14.38 -24.62
C THR A 521 -22.55 -14.53 -25.15
N VAL A 522 -21.87 -15.60 -24.77
CA VAL A 522 -20.47 -15.87 -25.13
C VAL A 522 -20.41 -17.12 -26.01
N THR A 523 -20.04 -16.94 -27.28
CA THR A 523 -19.87 -18.01 -28.25
C THR A 523 -18.42 -18.42 -28.35
N LEU A 524 -18.13 -19.73 -28.27
CA LEU A 524 -16.79 -20.26 -28.52
C LEU A 524 -16.58 -20.41 -30.04
N GLU A 525 -15.89 -19.46 -30.68
CA GLU A 525 -15.69 -19.51 -32.14
C GLU A 525 -14.63 -20.53 -32.56
N ASN A 526 -13.52 -20.61 -31.83
CA ASN A 526 -12.43 -21.53 -32.10
C ASN A 526 -11.54 -21.73 -30.86
N VAL A 527 -10.74 -22.80 -30.86
CA VAL A 527 -9.62 -22.99 -29.94
C VAL A 527 -8.38 -23.33 -30.74
N GLU A 528 -7.32 -22.54 -30.59
CA GLU A 528 -6.11 -22.65 -31.41
C GLU A 528 -4.82 -22.64 -30.56
N PRO A 529 -3.78 -23.40 -30.95
CA PRO A 529 -2.48 -23.28 -30.32
C PRO A 529 -1.78 -21.99 -30.77
N VAL A 530 -1.16 -21.27 -29.83
CA VAL A 530 -0.43 -20.02 -30.07
C VAL A 530 0.95 -20.10 -29.44
N ALA A 531 1.97 -19.56 -30.11
CA ALA A 531 3.31 -19.41 -29.56
C ALA A 531 3.58 -17.95 -29.15
N GLY A 532 3.99 -17.74 -27.91
CA GLY A 532 4.46 -16.47 -27.38
C GLY A 532 5.99 -16.38 -27.34
N PRO A 533 6.56 -15.32 -26.73
CA PRO A 533 8.01 -15.10 -26.70
C PRO A 533 8.78 -16.20 -25.95
N ASN A 534 8.23 -16.66 -24.84
CA ASN A 534 8.83 -17.68 -23.97
C ASN A 534 7.81 -18.69 -23.40
N TRP A 535 6.67 -18.84 -24.08
CA TRP A 535 5.59 -19.75 -23.72
C TRP A 535 4.85 -20.22 -24.97
N THR A 536 4.11 -21.33 -24.84
CA THR A 536 3.07 -21.75 -25.79
C THR A 536 1.71 -21.73 -25.09
N ALA A 537 0.61 -21.63 -25.82
CA ALA A 537 -0.71 -21.57 -25.19
C ALA A 537 -1.79 -22.25 -26.03
N ILE A 538 -2.82 -22.71 -25.34
CA ILE A 538 -4.13 -22.95 -25.92
C ILE A 538 -4.95 -21.67 -25.76
N GLN A 539 -5.35 -21.07 -26.88
CA GLN A 539 -6.13 -19.84 -26.92
C GLN A 539 -7.57 -20.13 -27.32
N GLY A 540 -8.52 -19.74 -26.48
CA GLY A 540 -9.93 -19.71 -26.85
C GLY A 540 -10.25 -18.40 -27.55
N ARG A 541 -10.94 -18.43 -28.69
CA ARG A 541 -11.48 -17.23 -29.35
C ARG A 541 -12.97 -17.15 -29.04
N PHE A 542 -13.38 -16.20 -28.20
CA PHE A 542 -14.76 -16.04 -27.79
C PHE A 542 -15.38 -14.80 -28.43
N ALA A 543 -16.58 -14.91 -29.00
CA ALA A 543 -17.40 -13.78 -29.37
C ALA A 543 -18.41 -13.49 -28.26
N ALA A 544 -18.17 -12.44 -27.48
CA ALA A 544 -19.02 -12.03 -26.37
C ALA A 544 -19.94 -10.88 -26.79
N ARG A 545 -21.26 -11.08 -26.71
CA ARG A 545 -22.30 -10.07 -27.01
C ARG A 545 -23.01 -9.65 -25.75
N TYR A 546 -23.09 -8.34 -25.52
CA TYR A 546 -23.87 -7.76 -24.42
C TYR A 546 -25.27 -7.40 -24.92
N ASP A 547 -26.31 -8.03 -24.35
CA ASP A 547 -27.72 -7.72 -24.63
C ASP A 547 -28.05 -7.66 -26.14
N GLY A 548 -27.55 -8.64 -26.90
CA GLY A 548 -27.76 -8.74 -28.36
C GLY A 548 -26.96 -7.76 -29.22
N GLY A 549 -26.11 -6.91 -28.63
CA GLY A 549 -25.28 -5.95 -29.35
C GLY A 549 -24.11 -6.57 -30.14
N ASP A 550 -23.19 -5.69 -30.57
CA ASP A 550 -21.98 -6.08 -31.29
C ASP A 550 -21.08 -7.00 -30.45
N ALA A 551 -20.46 -7.96 -31.14
CA ALA A 551 -19.55 -8.91 -30.49
C ALA A 551 -18.21 -8.24 -30.17
N VAL A 552 -17.75 -8.42 -28.93
CA VAL A 552 -16.38 -8.16 -28.52
C VAL A 552 -15.65 -9.49 -28.50
N ILE A 553 -14.49 -9.52 -29.16
CA ILE A 553 -13.66 -10.72 -29.20
C ILE A 553 -12.80 -10.78 -27.94
N LEU A 554 -12.87 -11.90 -27.24
CA LEU A 554 -12.03 -12.21 -26.07
C LEU A 554 -11.12 -13.40 -26.40
N THR A 555 -9.87 -13.36 -25.95
CA THR A 555 -8.86 -14.37 -26.25
C THR A 555 -8.19 -14.92 -24.99
N PRO A 556 -8.93 -15.58 -24.08
CA PRO A 556 -8.31 -16.18 -22.90
C PRO A 556 -7.36 -17.31 -23.28
N GLN A 557 -6.33 -17.51 -22.48
CA GLN A 557 -5.24 -18.46 -22.77
C GLN A 557 -4.96 -19.37 -21.58
N ALA A 558 -4.67 -20.64 -21.86
CA ALA A 558 -3.94 -21.52 -20.96
C ALA A 558 -2.49 -21.61 -21.46
N ARG A 559 -1.56 -20.96 -20.76
CA ARG A 559 -0.14 -20.86 -21.15
C ARG A 559 0.68 -21.97 -20.51
N ASN A 560 1.67 -22.46 -21.24
CA ASN A 560 2.70 -23.38 -20.77
C ASN A 560 4.09 -22.79 -21.05
N PHE A 561 4.84 -22.57 -19.98
CA PHE A 561 6.22 -22.08 -20.00
C PHE A 561 7.18 -23.26 -19.91
N TRP A 562 8.39 -23.12 -20.49
CA TRP A 562 9.42 -24.18 -20.43
C TRP A 562 10.60 -23.86 -19.50
N ALA A 563 10.69 -22.61 -19.00
CA ALA A 563 11.78 -22.17 -18.12
C ALA A 563 11.33 -21.07 -17.13
N PRO A 564 11.00 -21.44 -15.88
CA PRO A 564 10.80 -22.81 -15.41
C PRO A 564 9.53 -23.44 -16.02
N PRO A 565 9.45 -24.78 -16.14
CA PRO A 565 8.24 -25.45 -16.59
C PRO A 565 7.06 -25.18 -15.67
N GLN A 566 6.03 -24.49 -16.16
CA GLN A 566 4.81 -24.19 -15.40
C GLN A 566 3.67 -23.80 -16.32
N GLU A 567 2.46 -24.27 -15.99
CA GLU A 567 1.23 -23.83 -16.63
C GLU A 567 0.60 -22.66 -15.87
N THR A 568 0.11 -21.66 -16.61
CA THR A 568 -0.63 -20.51 -16.07
C THR A 568 -1.90 -20.28 -16.88
N THR A 569 -2.84 -19.54 -16.31
CA THR A 569 -4.11 -19.18 -16.96
C THR A 569 -4.18 -17.68 -17.09
N GLU A 570 -4.49 -17.19 -18.29
CA GLU A 570 -4.67 -15.79 -18.59
C GLU A 570 -6.14 -15.55 -18.89
N SER A 571 -6.82 -14.89 -17.95
CA SER A 571 -8.20 -14.50 -18.17
C SER A 571 -8.27 -13.34 -19.17
N THR A 572 -9.40 -13.23 -19.87
CA THR A 572 -9.71 -12.03 -20.65
C THR A 572 -10.91 -11.32 -20.07
N LEU A 573 -10.81 -10.00 -20.00
CA LEU A 573 -11.82 -9.14 -19.42
C LEU A 573 -12.48 -8.28 -20.50
N ALA A 574 -13.81 -8.25 -20.52
CA ALA A 574 -14.57 -7.27 -21.29
C ALA A 574 -15.13 -6.20 -20.33
N THR A 575 -14.49 -5.03 -20.30
CA THR A 575 -14.87 -3.95 -19.39
C THR A 575 -15.94 -3.05 -20.01
N ARG A 576 -17.02 -2.80 -19.28
CA ARG A 576 -18.05 -1.80 -19.59
C ARG A 576 -18.23 -0.83 -18.43
N TRP A 577 -19.00 0.22 -18.65
CA TRP A 577 -19.30 1.22 -17.62
C TRP A 577 -20.04 0.64 -16.40
N ASN A 578 -20.81 -0.43 -16.59
CA ASN A 578 -21.63 -1.06 -15.54
C ASN A 578 -21.09 -2.39 -15.01
N GLY A 579 -19.87 -2.80 -15.37
CA GLY A 579 -19.30 -4.06 -14.89
C GLY A 579 -18.29 -4.65 -15.83
N GLN A 580 -17.84 -5.86 -15.50
CA GLN A 580 -16.81 -6.57 -16.24
C GLN A 580 -17.25 -8.01 -16.48
N LEU A 581 -17.15 -8.47 -17.73
CA LEU A 581 -17.22 -9.88 -18.06
C LEU A 581 -15.83 -10.46 -17.90
N TYR A 582 -15.72 -11.53 -17.12
CA TYR A 582 -14.52 -12.29 -16.91
C TYR A 582 -14.65 -13.62 -17.63
N ALA A 583 -13.69 -13.98 -18.48
CA ALA A 583 -13.74 -15.21 -19.25
C ALA A 583 -12.41 -15.98 -19.14
N VAL A 584 -12.53 -17.28 -18.86
CA VAL A 584 -11.41 -18.23 -18.79
C VAL A 584 -11.75 -19.47 -19.61
N ILE A 585 -10.76 -19.98 -20.33
CA ILE A 585 -10.78 -21.28 -20.98
C ILE A 585 -10.09 -22.31 -20.08
N GLY A 586 -10.77 -23.44 -19.85
CA GLY A 586 -10.23 -24.60 -19.16
C GLY A 586 -9.84 -25.70 -20.13
N ASN A 587 -9.76 -26.93 -19.63
CA ASN A 587 -9.37 -28.09 -20.43
C ASN A 587 -10.48 -28.59 -21.35
N GLN A 588 -10.08 -29.29 -22.41
CA GLN A 588 -11.01 -30.06 -23.24
C GLN A 588 -11.43 -31.34 -22.52
N ALA A 589 -12.73 -31.56 -22.43
CA ALA A 589 -13.32 -32.80 -21.92
C ALA A 589 -13.14 -33.95 -22.93
N PRO A 590 -13.21 -35.22 -22.50
CA PRO A 590 -13.04 -36.38 -23.38
C PRO A 590 -14.04 -36.46 -24.54
N ASP A 591 -15.19 -35.80 -24.41
CA ASP A 591 -16.23 -35.71 -25.44
C ASP A 591 -16.03 -34.56 -26.43
N GLY A 592 -14.88 -33.87 -26.36
CA GLY A 592 -14.48 -32.79 -27.26
C GLY A 592 -14.96 -31.40 -26.87
N ARG A 593 -15.78 -31.25 -25.81
CA ARG A 593 -16.26 -29.95 -25.32
C ARG A 593 -15.21 -29.22 -24.50
N TRP A 594 -15.20 -27.90 -24.54
CA TRP A 594 -14.29 -27.07 -23.76
C TRP A 594 -14.96 -26.53 -22.51
N GLN A 595 -14.26 -26.63 -21.38
CA GLN A 595 -14.71 -26.01 -20.13
C GLN A 595 -14.52 -24.50 -20.20
N LEU A 596 -15.61 -23.75 -20.00
CA LEU A 596 -15.63 -22.31 -19.91
C LEU A 596 -16.03 -21.91 -18.49
N ARG A 597 -15.30 -20.93 -17.95
CA ARG A 597 -15.67 -20.27 -16.70
C ARG A 597 -15.87 -18.79 -16.96
N LEU A 598 -17.12 -18.36 -16.78
CA LEU A 598 -17.55 -17.01 -17.11
C LEU A 598 -18.15 -16.36 -15.86
N TRP A 599 -17.83 -15.09 -15.65
CA TRP A 599 -18.50 -14.28 -14.62
C TRP A 599 -18.93 -12.94 -15.16
N TRP A 600 -20.14 -12.53 -14.79
CA TRP A 600 -20.57 -11.15 -14.93
C TRP A 600 -20.50 -10.48 -13.56
N LYS A 601 -19.72 -9.40 -13.46
CA LYS A 601 -19.47 -8.69 -12.20
C LYS A 601 -19.90 -7.22 -12.31
N PRO A 602 -21.17 -6.90 -11.97
CA PRO A 602 -21.68 -5.54 -12.02
C PRO A 602 -20.87 -4.58 -11.15
N PHE A 603 -20.50 -3.43 -11.73
CA PHE A 603 -19.82 -2.31 -11.07
C PHE A 603 -18.51 -2.64 -10.34
N VAL A 604 -17.91 -3.82 -10.55
CA VAL A 604 -16.65 -4.24 -9.89
C VAL A 604 -15.52 -3.24 -10.08
N THR A 605 -15.47 -2.57 -11.24
CA THR A 605 -14.43 -1.56 -11.55
C THR A 605 -14.45 -0.35 -10.60
N PHE A 606 -15.57 -0.11 -9.91
CA PHE A 606 -15.68 0.99 -8.95
C PHE A 606 -14.78 0.77 -7.73
N ILE A 607 -14.38 -0.47 -7.42
CA ILE A 607 -13.38 -0.78 -6.40
C ILE A 607 -12.09 -0.01 -6.71
N TRP A 608 -11.58 -0.14 -7.94
CA TRP A 608 -10.31 0.46 -8.35
C TRP A 608 -10.43 1.94 -8.71
N TYR A 609 -11.54 2.36 -9.34
CA TYR A 609 -11.81 3.80 -9.51
C TYR A 609 -11.87 4.52 -8.16
N GLY A 610 -12.47 3.89 -7.15
CA GLY A 610 -12.47 4.39 -5.79
C GLY A 610 -11.06 4.50 -5.21
N GLY A 611 -10.24 3.44 -5.32
CA GLY A 611 -8.83 3.46 -4.91
C GLY A 611 -7.99 4.56 -5.57
N ILE A 612 -8.17 4.78 -6.87
CA ILE A 612 -7.53 5.87 -7.62
C ILE A 612 -7.98 7.24 -7.11
N LEU A 613 -9.27 7.42 -6.83
CA LEU A 613 -9.81 8.66 -6.24
C LEU A 613 -9.25 8.91 -4.83
N VAL A 614 -9.10 7.86 -4.01
CA VAL A 614 -8.46 7.94 -2.68
C VAL A 614 -7.02 8.46 -2.81
N ALA A 615 -6.22 7.88 -3.70
CA ALA A 615 -4.86 8.31 -3.98
C ALA A 615 -4.80 9.75 -4.53
N LEU A 616 -5.68 10.10 -5.48
CA LEU A 616 -5.79 11.45 -6.05
C LEU A 616 -6.14 12.48 -4.97
N GLY A 617 -7.08 12.15 -4.07
CA GLY A 617 -7.43 13.00 -2.94
C GLY A 617 -6.23 13.23 -2.00
N GLY A 618 -5.45 12.19 -1.74
CA GLY A 618 -4.16 12.29 -1.03
C GLY A 618 -3.18 13.23 -1.73
N LEU A 619 -3.01 13.09 -3.05
CA LEU A 619 -2.11 13.93 -3.85
C LEU A 619 -2.53 15.40 -3.83
N LEU A 620 -3.82 15.70 -4.01
CA LEU A 620 -4.36 17.05 -3.88
C LEU A 620 -4.12 17.62 -2.48
N ALA A 621 -4.28 16.80 -1.44
CA ALA A 621 -3.98 17.21 -0.07
C ALA A 621 -2.50 17.51 0.15
N LEU A 622 -1.60 16.73 -0.45
CA LEU A 622 -0.16 16.96 -0.40
C LEU A 622 0.24 18.25 -1.13
N ILE A 623 -0.17 18.41 -2.38
CA ILE A 623 0.11 19.61 -3.20
C ILE A 623 -0.43 20.87 -2.53
N GLY A 624 -1.68 20.83 -2.06
CA GLY A 624 -2.31 21.97 -1.39
C GLY A 624 -1.54 22.44 -0.15
N ARG A 625 -0.96 21.50 0.61
CA ARG A 625 -0.15 21.80 1.79
C ARG A 625 1.23 22.32 1.44
N LEU A 626 1.93 21.66 0.52
CA LEU A 626 3.24 22.11 0.05
C LEU A 626 3.17 23.54 -0.50
N LYS A 627 2.14 23.86 -1.30
CA LYS A 627 1.90 25.23 -1.80
C LYS A 627 1.69 26.22 -0.67
N SER A 628 0.91 25.85 0.36
CA SER A 628 0.68 26.72 1.52
C SER A 628 1.95 26.95 2.36
N ASP A 629 2.78 25.92 2.51
CA ASP A 629 4.03 25.97 3.25
C ASP A 629 5.08 26.82 2.50
N LEU A 630 5.21 26.63 1.18
CA LEU A 630 6.08 27.45 0.33
C LEU A 630 5.68 28.91 0.37
N LYS A 631 4.39 29.22 0.24
CA LYS A 631 3.88 30.58 0.37
C LYS A 631 4.22 31.19 1.73
N ARG A 632 4.06 30.43 2.82
CA ARG A 632 4.39 30.88 4.17
C ARG A 632 5.88 31.19 4.32
N ARG A 633 6.76 30.35 3.77
CA ARG A 633 8.22 30.57 3.78
C ARG A 633 8.58 31.84 3.02
N TYR A 634 8.04 32.02 1.81
CA TYR A 634 8.26 33.23 1.01
C TYR A 634 7.79 34.52 1.71
N VAL A 635 6.61 34.49 2.33
CA VAL A 635 6.13 35.65 3.10
C VAL A 635 7.05 35.94 4.30
N LYS A 636 7.50 34.90 5.00
CA LYS A 636 8.41 35.07 6.15
C LYS A 636 9.76 35.65 5.72
N SER A 637 10.34 35.20 4.60
CA SER A 637 11.60 35.75 4.09
C SER A 637 11.43 37.22 3.72
N ARG A 638 10.39 37.58 2.96
CA ARG A 638 10.15 39.00 2.60
C ARG A 638 9.94 39.91 3.81
N LEU A 639 9.29 39.41 4.87
CA LEU A 639 9.14 40.16 6.10
C LEU A 639 10.48 40.36 6.83
N ALA A 640 11.36 39.36 6.80
CA ALA A 640 12.71 39.46 7.35
C ALA A 640 13.58 40.44 6.54
N ASP A 641 13.52 40.35 5.21
CA ASP A 641 14.23 41.27 4.32
C ASP A 641 13.80 42.72 4.57
N ARG A 642 12.48 42.96 4.65
CA ARG A 642 11.93 44.29 4.95
C ARG A 642 12.29 44.78 6.35
N ALA A 643 12.38 43.89 7.34
CA ALA A 643 12.81 44.27 8.68
C ALA A 643 14.29 44.65 8.71
N ALA A 644 15.13 43.97 7.92
CA ALA A 644 16.54 44.32 7.74
C ALA A 644 16.71 45.65 7.00
N GLU A 645 15.91 45.90 5.96
CA GLU A 645 15.87 47.19 5.25
C GLU A 645 15.45 48.37 6.13
N VAL A 646 14.57 48.15 7.11
CA VAL A 646 14.14 49.20 8.07
C VAL A 646 15.18 49.42 9.18
N ALA A 647 16.02 48.42 9.46
CA ALA A 647 17.05 48.51 10.50
C ALA A 647 18.38 49.08 10.00
N ALA A 648 18.62 49.04 8.69
CA ALA A 648 19.73 49.70 8.00
C ALA A 648 19.37 51.16 7.67
#